data_AF-A0A670K8N8-F1
#
_entry.id   AF-A0A670K8N8-F1
#
_cell.length_a   1.000
_cell.length_b   1.000
_cell.length_c   1.000
_cell.angle_alpha   90.00
_cell.angle_beta   90.00
_cell.angle_gamma   90.00
#
_symmetry.space_group_name_H-M   'P 1'
#
loop_
_entity.id
_entity.type
_entity.pdbx_description
1 polymer ?
#
loop_
_entity_poly.entity_id
_entity_poly.type
_entity_poly.pdbx_seq_one_letter_code
_entity_poly.pdbx_strand_id
1 'polypeptide(L)'
;MHSLKASNWSEWRFVHAQRHPGPQASPPAKEGEDHKVLILTRFHLTCQVQPASRKGPERCRLSAPPKAVAAINRCYPNPCFPGVTCTDTPTGFRCGACPLGYTGNGTHCTDIDECAANPCFPRVQCVNTAPGFHCNPCPTGYTGPILEGVGLAFARANKQVCNDVNECETGMGRSCVPNSICINTRGSYKCGACKPGFTGDQVSGCRSKMERRCPNGDLSPCHEKADCIVERDGTLSCVCIVGWAGNGFICGKDTDIDGFPDEKLRCTDKKCRKDNCVTVPNSGQEDADRDGIGDACDDDADGDGIINTEDNCVFVRNSDQRNSDQDSFGDACDNCRNVKNNDQRDSDGDGRGDLCDDDMDGDKIKNVLDNCVRVPNPDQRDSDGDGVGDVCDSCPLISNPDQKDTDHDLVGDLCDTNQDRDGDGHQDSRDNCPSVPNSSQLDSDQDGIGDECDEDDDNDGIPDRRPPGPDNCRLVPNPGQEDTDRDGIGDACQGDFDKDLVVDRIDVCPENAQVTLTDFRAFQTVVLDPEGDAQIDPNWIVLNQGMEIVQTMNSDPGLAVGYTAFNGVDFEGTFHVNTATDDDYAGFIFGYQDSASFYVVMWKQMEQTYWQANPFRAVAEPGIQLKAVKSKTGPGEYLRNSLWHTGDTANQVKLLWKDPRNVGWKDKTSYRWFLQHRPQVGYIRARFYEGPELVADTGVVLDTTMRGGRLGVFCFSQENIIWSNLRYRCNGEQAPLPPISLP
;
A
#
# COMPACT_ATOMS: atom_id res chain seq x y z
N MET A 1 -0.70 -49.81 35.86
CA MET A 1 -1.88 -50.51 36.44
C MET A 1 -2.97 -49.44 36.59
N HIS A 2 -4.25 -49.64 36.27
CA HIS A 2 -4.99 -50.80 35.75
C HIS A 2 -5.49 -50.57 34.31
N SER A 3 -6.26 -51.51 33.75
CA SER A 3 -6.85 -51.46 32.39
C SER A 3 -8.33 -51.88 32.42
N LEU A 4 -8.95 -52.08 31.25
CA LEU A 4 -10.34 -52.49 30.93
C LEU A 4 -11.32 -51.30 30.74
N LYS A 5 -12.19 -51.27 29.72
CA LYS A 5 -12.43 -52.23 28.61
C LYS A 5 -13.10 -51.55 27.39
N ALA A 6 -13.06 -52.21 26.22
CA ALA A 6 -13.65 -51.76 24.95
C ALA A 6 -14.68 -52.76 24.38
N SER A 7 -15.10 -52.54 23.12
CA SER A 7 -16.11 -53.24 22.29
C SER A 7 -17.55 -52.66 22.39
N ASN A 8 -18.38 -52.66 21.35
CA ASN A 8 -18.58 -53.68 20.31
C ASN A 8 -18.92 -53.17 18.88
N TRP A 9 -19.05 -54.11 17.93
CA TRP A 9 -19.35 -53.99 16.48
C TRP A 9 -20.37 -55.09 16.06
N SER A 10 -21.08 -55.11 14.90
CA SER A 10 -21.39 -54.09 13.87
C SER A 10 -22.85 -54.32 13.32
N GLU A 11 -23.28 -54.77 12.12
CA GLU A 11 -22.73 -55.00 10.76
C GLU A 11 -23.85 -55.39 9.73
N TRP A 12 -23.70 -55.12 8.39
CA TRP A 12 -24.53 -55.55 7.21
C TRP A 12 -26.07 -55.26 7.17
N ARG A 13 -26.81 -55.15 6.03
CA ARG A 13 -26.63 -54.63 4.64
C ARG A 13 -27.99 -54.55 3.85
N PHE A 14 -28.07 -53.67 2.82
CA PHE A 14 -29.01 -53.68 1.64
C PHE A 14 -30.54 -53.49 1.87
N VAL A 15 -31.44 -53.13 0.90
CA VAL A 15 -31.45 -53.05 -0.59
C VAL A 15 -32.32 -51.85 -1.15
N HIS A 16 -31.83 -51.11 -2.18
CA HIS A 16 -32.56 -50.25 -3.20
C HIS A 16 -33.53 -49.09 -2.77
N ALA A 17 -33.92 -48.11 -3.62
CA ALA A 17 -33.83 -47.94 -5.09
C ALA A 17 -33.63 -46.48 -5.60
N GLN A 18 -33.13 -46.33 -6.85
CA GLN A 18 -33.25 -45.22 -7.86
C GLN A 18 -33.13 -43.74 -7.39
N ARG A 19 -32.16 -42.87 -7.78
CA ARG A 19 -31.35 -42.57 -9.02
C ARG A 19 -32.03 -41.83 -10.18
N HIS A 20 -31.50 -40.63 -10.49
CA HIS A 20 -31.20 -40.15 -11.86
C HIS A 20 -30.06 -39.09 -11.84
N PRO A 21 -29.01 -39.18 -12.69
CA PRO A 21 -27.89 -38.20 -12.76
C PRO A 21 -27.64 -37.64 -14.18
N GLY A 22 -26.66 -36.73 -14.35
CA GLY A 22 -26.03 -36.46 -15.66
C GLY A 22 -25.10 -35.24 -15.75
N PRO A 23 -23.82 -35.40 -16.19
CA PRO A 23 -22.95 -34.30 -16.59
C PRO A 23 -22.23 -34.46 -17.95
N GLN A 24 -21.89 -33.31 -18.58
CA GLN A 24 -20.79 -33.03 -19.53
C GLN A 24 -20.72 -33.61 -20.98
N ALA A 25 -20.02 -32.82 -21.81
CA ALA A 25 -19.25 -33.11 -23.03
C ALA A 25 -19.91 -33.06 -24.44
N SER A 26 -19.11 -32.52 -25.38
CA SER A 26 -19.31 -32.33 -26.84
C SER A 26 -18.38 -33.29 -27.63
N PRO A 27 -18.18 -33.23 -28.98
CA PRO A 27 -18.80 -32.42 -30.04
C PRO A 27 -19.36 -33.28 -31.24
N PRO A 28 -19.00 -33.14 -32.55
CA PRO A 28 -19.88 -32.46 -33.52
C PRO A 28 -20.22 -33.18 -34.87
N ALA A 29 -21.08 -32.52 -35.66
CA ALA A 29 -21.06 -32.37 -37.13
C ALA A 29 -21.99 -33.21 -38.06
N LYS A 30 -22.26 -32.59 -39.23
CA LYS A 30 -22.78 -33.07 -40.55
C LYS A 30 -24.29 -33.29 -40.81
N GLU A 31 -24.73 -32.59 -41.88
CA GLU A 31 -25.51 -33.03 -43.06
C GLU A 31 -26.89 -33.72 -42.94
N GLY A 32 -27.83 -33.35 -43.82
CA GLY A 32 -29.08 -34.10 -44.09
C GLY A 32 -30.21 -33.24 -44.68
N GLU A 33 -30.70 -33.58 -45.87
CA GLU A 33 -31.77 -32.87 -46.59
C GLU A 33 -33.16 -33.56 -46.48
N ASP A 34 -34.18 -32.80 -46.89
CA ASP A 34 -35.35 -33.24 -47.68
C ASP A 34 -36.62 -33.93 -47.08
N HIS A 35 -37.69 -33.11 -47.03
CA HIS A 35 -38.96 -33.29 -47.78
C HIS A 35 -40.07 -34.32 -47.39
N LYS A 36 -41.32 -33.78 -47.41
CA LYS A 36 -42.61 -34.37 -47.88
C LYS A 36 -43.39 -35.36 -46.97
N VAL A 37 -44.74 -35.47 -47.01
CA VAL A 37 -45.86 -34.56 -47.43
C VAL A 37 -47.25 -35.14 -47.03
N LEU A 38 -48.33 -34.31 -47.04
CA LEU A 38 -49.79 -34.66 -46.94
C LEU A 38 -50.25 -35.19 -45.54
N ILE A 39 -51.52 -35.16 -45.09
CA ILE A 39 -52.90 -34.93 -45.63
C ILE A 39 -53.80 -34.35 -44.46
N LEU A 40 -55.09 -33.92 -44.44
CA LEU A 40 -56.32 -34.11 -45.25
C LEU A 40 -57.27 -32.84 -45.30
N THR A 41 -58.51 -32.90 -44.77
CA THR A 41 -59.60 -31.86 -44.76
C THR A 41 -60.53 -32.12 -43.53
N ARG A 42 -61.63 -31.43 -43.13
CA ARG A 42 -62.60 -30.38 -43.62
C ARG A 42 -63.42 -29.89 -42.37
N PHE A 43 -64.46 -29.04 -42.30
CA PHE A 43 -65.34 -28.18 -43.16
C PHE A 43 -65.80 -26.97 -42.25
N HIS A 44 -66.86 -26.13 -42.34
CA HIS A 44 -68.08 -25.78 -43.13
C HIS A 44 -68.23 -24.20 -43.02
N LEU A 45 -69.10 -23.36 -43.64
CA LEU A 45 -70.48 -23.36 -44.20
C LEU A 45 -71.64 -23.13 -43.19
N THR A 46 -72.62 -22.21 -43.33
CA THR A 46 -72.82 -21.05 -44.26
C THR A 46 -74.03 -20.11 -43.90
N CYS A 47 -74.17 -19.00 -44.68
CA CYS A 47 -75.42 -18.25 -45.00
C CYS A 47 -75.92 -17.18 -43.99
N GLN A 48 -76.87 -16.26 -44.30
CA GLN A 48 -77.90 -16.16 -45.36
C GLN A 48 -77.87 -14.84 -46.22
N VAL A 49 -78.99 -14.46 -46.91
CA VAL A 49 -79.08 -13.52 -48.07
C VAL A 49 -80.37 -12.66 -48.07
N GLN A 50 -80.38 -11.46 -48.70
CA GLN A 50 -81.61 -10.75 -49.15
C GLN A 50 -81.53 -10.07 -50.56
N PRO A 51 -82.67 -9.81 -51.28
CA PRO A 51 -82.72 -10.01 -52.76
C PRO A 51 -83.64 -9.10 -53.66
N ALA A 52 -83.62 -9.40 -55.00
CA ALA A 52 -84.68 -9.20 -56.04
C ALA A 52 -84.79 -7.82 -56.77
N SER A 53 -85.35 -7.63 -58.00
CA SER A 53 -86.18 -8.52 -58.89
C SER A 53 -86.31 -8.07 -60.38
N ARG A 54 -86.48 -9.03 -61.36
CA ARG A 54 -87.18 -8.92 -62.70
C ARG A 54 -86.51 -8.01 -63.79
N LYS A 55 -86.82 -7.93 -65.13
CA LYS A 55 -87.64 -8.66 -66.17
C LYS A 55 -87.20 -8.26 -67.63
N GLY A 56 -87.57 -9.02 -68.70
CA GLY A 56 -87.83 -8.50 -70.09
C GLY A 56 -87.04 -9.06 -71.31
N PRO A 57 -87.63 -9.31 -72.52
CA PRO A 57 -86.93 -9.88 -73.72
C PRO A 57 -87.16 -9.19 -75.12
N GLU A 58 -86.63 -9.82 -76.20
CA GLU A 58 -86.81 -9.61 -77.69
C GLU A 58 -85.74 -8.73 -78.43
N ARG A 59 -84.92 -9.23 -79.40
CA ARG A 59 -85.08 -9.48 -80.90
C ARG A 59 -84.97 -8.18 -81.76
N CYS A 60 -84.47 -8.07 -83.02
CA CYS A 60 -83.81 -8.91 -84.07
C CYS A 60 -83.33 -7.96 -85.25
N ARG A 61 -82.60 -8.24 -86.38
CA ARG A 61 -81.75 -9.32 -87.01
C ARG A 61 -81.11 -8.76 -88.34
N LEU A 62 -80.11 -9.44 -88.97
CA LEU A 62 -79.53 -9.26 -90.36
C LEU A 62 -78.56 -8.06 -90.59
N SER A 63 -77.59 -8.03 -91.53
CA SER A 63 -77.18 -8.91 -92.68
C SER A 63 -75.63 -8.97 -92.91
N ALA A 64 -75.14 -9.62 -94.00
CA ALA A 64 -73.72 -9.87 -94.38
C ALA A 64 -73.56 -9.93 -95.93
N PRO A 65 -72.37 -10.15 -96.60
CA PRO A 65 -70.98 -10.40 -96.16
C PRO A 65 -70.01 -9.24 -96.59
N PRO A 66 -68.95 -9.28 -97.48
CA PRO A 66 -68.41 -10.27 -98.46
C PRO A 66 -66.91 -10.68 -98.23
N LYS A 67 -65.97 -10.43 -99.18
CA LYS A 67 -64.50 -10.74 -99.15
C LYS A 67 -63.68 -9.70 -99.95
N ALA A 68 -62.39 -9.54 -99.64
CA ALA A 68 -61.38 -8.82 -100.45
C ALA A 68 -59.96 -9.44 -100.29
N VAL A 69 -58.97 -8.97 -101.08
CA VAL A 69 -57.64 -9.61 -101.28
C VAL A 69 -56.53 -8.99 -100.42
N ALA A 70 -55.50 -9.76 -100.07
CA ALA A 70 -54.38 -9.35 -99.21
C ALA A 70 -53.28 -8.56 -99.95
N ALA A 71 -52.49 -7.77 -99.19
CA ALA A 71 -51.38 -6.96 -99.68
C ALA A 71 -50.02 -7.46 -99.13
N ILE A 72 -48.93 -7.13 -99.84
CA ILE A 72 -47.55 -7.46 -99.44
C ILE A 72 -47.08 -6.47 -98.37
N ASN A 73 -46.71 -6.97 -97.19
CA ASN A 73 -46.18 -6.20 -96.08
C ASN A 73 -44.66 -6.02 -96.20
N ARG A 74 -44.19 -4.77 -96.29
CA ARG A 74 -42.78 -4.40 -96.49
C ARG A 74 -41.93 -4.40 -95.21
N CYS A 75 -42.53 -4.68 -94.05
CA CYS A 75 -41.84 -4.88 -92.76
C CYS A 75 -41.37 -6.34 -92.54
N TYR A 76 -41.25 -7.17 -93.60
CA TYR A 76 -40.74 -8.53 -93.49
C TYR A 76 -39.75 -8.88 -94.62
N PRO A 77 -38.49 -9.26 -94.31
CA PRO A 77 -37.85 -9.24 -92.98
C PRO A 77 -37.82 -7.83 -92.39
N ASN A 78 -37.84 -7.70 -91.06
CA ASN A 78 -37.95 -6.40 -90.39
C ASN A 78 -36.72 -5.51 -90.68
N PRO A 79 -36.88 -4.34 -91.32
CA PRO A 79 -35.78 -3.44 -91.65
C PRO A 79 -35.45 -2.43 -90.53
N CYS A 80 -36.17 -2.48 -89.41
CA CYS A 80 -35.93 -1.61 -88.24
C CYS A 80 -34.97 -2.28 -87.24
N PHE A 81 -34.34 -1.47 -86.40
CA PHE A 81 -33.45 -1.95 -85.34
C PHE A 81 -34.18 -2.94 -84.40
N PRO A 82 -33.53 -3.97 -83.85
CA PRO A 82 -34.17 -4.94 -82.96
C PRO A 82 -34.96 -4.28 -81.81
N GLY A 83 -36.22 -4.67 -81.66
CA GLY A 83 -37.16 -4.07 -80.69
C GLY A 83 -37.92 -2.84 -81.19
N VAL A 84 -37.54 -2.22 -82.32
CA VAL A 84 -38.26 -1.07 -82.90
C VAL A 84 -39.45 -1.56 -83.75
N THR A 85 -40.61 -0.96 -83.50
CA THR A 85 -41.83 -1.21 -84.29
C THR A 85 -41.68 -0.70 -85.72
N CYS A 86 -41.81 -1.60 -86.70
CA CYS A 86 -41.91 -1.24 -88.12
C CYS A 86 -43.38 -0.96 -88.48
N THR A 87 -43.61 0.13 -89.21
CA THR A 87 -44.92 0.47 -89.81
C THR A 87 -44.78 0.53 -91.32
N ASP A 88 -45.54 -0.29 -92.04
CA ASP A 88 -45.59 -0.22 -93.51
C ASP A 88 -46.47 0.94 -93.96
N THR A 89 -46.03 1.70 -94.97
CA THR A 89 -46.72 2.88 -95.47
C THR A 89 -46.70 2.89 -97.00
N PRO A 90 -47.60 3.62 -97.70
CA PRO A 90 -47.69 3.57 -99.16
C PRO A 90 -46.34 3.82 -99.88
N THR A 91 -45.52 4.72 -99.33
CA THR A 91 -44.21 5.14 -99.84
C THR A 91 -43.03 4.28 -99.38
N GLY A 92 -43.22 3.30 -98.48
CA GLY A 92 -42.15 2.49 -97.90
C GLY A 92 -42.37 2.15 -96.43
N PHE A 93 -41.45 1.41 -95.81
CA PHE A 93 -41.49 1.19 -94.37
C PHE A 93 -41.06 2.44 -93.60
N ARG A 94 -41.53 2.57 -92.36
CA ARG A 94 -41.08 3.58 -91.39
C ARG A 94 -40.96 2.96 -90.01
N CYS A 95 -39.80 3.12 -89.41
CA CYS A 95 -39.51 2.67 -88.05
C CYS A 95 -40.01 3.67 -87.00
N GLY A 96 -40.36 3.15 -85.81
CA GLY A 96 -40.60 3.96 -84.62
C GLY A 96 -39.32 4.55 -84.03
N ALA A 97 -39.44 5.14 -82.84
CA ALA A 97 -38.28 5.55 -82.04
C ALA A 97 -37.43 4.33 -81.62
N CYS A 98 -36.15 4.57 -81.34
CA CYS A 98 -35.26 3.56 -80.77
C CYS A 98 -35.74 3.08 -79.38
N PRO A 99 -35.34 1.86 -78.94
CA PRO A 99 -35.69 1.37 -77.60
C PRO A 99 -35.07 2.25 -76.50
N LEU A 100 -35.59 2.15 -75.28
CA LEU A 100 -34.96 2.83 -74.12
C LEU A 100 -33.50 2.37 -73.97
N GLY A 101 -32.61 3.30 -73.66
CA GLY A 101 -31.15 3.11 -73.68
C GLY A 101 -30.49 3.37 -75.03
N TYR A 102 -31.26 3.57 -76.11
CA TYR A 102 -30.72 3.85 -77.45
C TYR A 102 -31.23 5.17 -78.04
N THR A 103 -30.40 5.81 -78.86
CA THR A 103 -30.71 7.00 -79.65
C THR A 103 -30.47 6.76 -81.14
N GLY A 104 -31.21 7.43 -82.03
CA GLY A 104 -31.09 7.24 -83.47
C GLY A 104 -32.39 7.45 -84.24
N ASN A 105 -32.47 6.89 -85.45
CA ASN A 105 -33.55 7.11 -86.42
C ASN A 105 -34.49 5.89 -86.59
N GLY A 106 -34.37 4.87 -85.73
CA GLY A 106 -35.20 3.67 -85.74
C GLY A 106 -34.76 2.56 -86.71
N THR A 107 -33.99 2.87 -87.76
CA THR A 107 -33.26 1.85 -88.55
C THR A 107 -31.88 1.61 -87.98
N HIS A 108 -31.15 2.68 -87.66
CA HIS A 108 -29.92 2.65 -86.88
C HIS A 108 -30.18 3.30 -85.51
N CYS A 109 -29.88 2.54 -84.47
CA CYS A 109 -29.93 2.97 -83.08
C CYS A 109 -28.56 2.68 -82.45
N THR A 110 -27.96 3.69 -81.85
CA THR A 110 -26.71 3.60 -81.09
C THR A 110 -27.00 3.74 -79.60
N ASP A 111 -26.20 3.06 -78.80
CA ASP A 111 -26.31 3.06 -77.34
C ASP A 111 -26.14 4.49 -76.76
N ILE A 112 -26.77 4.76 -75.62
CA ILE A 112 -26.65 6.03 -74.89
C ILE A 112 -25.66 5.84 -73.73
N ASP A 113 -24.60 6.65 -73.69
CA ASP A 113 -23.73 6.72 -72.52
C ASP A 113 -24.47 7.42 -71.37
N GLU A 114 -24.99 6.63 -70.45
CA GLU A 114 -25.66 7.07 -69.23
C GLU A 114 -24.69 7.38 -68.09
N CYS A 115 -23.47 6.82 -68.13
CA CYS A 115 -22.41 7.15 -67.19
C CYS A 115 -21.97 8.63 -67.27
N ALA A 116 -22.14 9.27 -68.42
CA ALA A 116 -22.01 10.73 -68.59
C ALA A 116 -22.87 11.57 -67.62
N ALA A 117 -23.95 11.02 -67.04
CA ALA A 117 -24.75 11.69 -66.01
C ALA A 117 -24.12 11.69 -64.60
N ASN A 118 -23.03 10.93 -64.39
CA ASN A 118 -22.44 10.62 -63.08
C ASN A 118 -23.49 10.09 -62.07
N PRO A 119 -24.09 8.91 -62.34
CA PRO A 119 -25.09 8.29 -61.45
C PRO A 119 -24.47 7.60 -60.22
N CYS A 120 -23.21 7.17 -60.30
CA CYS A 120 -22.56 6.39 -59.24
C CYS A 120 -22.04 7.26 -58.10
N PHE A 121 -21.77 6.62 -56.95
CA PHE A 121 -21.24 7.29 -55.77
C PHE A 121 -19.81 7.82 -56.05
N PRO A 122 -19.36 8.94 -55.45
CA PRO A 122 -18.01 9.46 -55.70
C PRO A 122 -16.92 8.40 -55.48
N ARG A 123 -16.01 8.27 -56.47
CA ARG A 123 -14.96 7.24 -56.58
C ARG A 123 -15.43 5.81 -56.90
N VAL A 124 -16.73 5.55 -57.06
CA VAL A 124 -17.23 4.31 -57.67
C VAL A 124 -17.20 4.44 -59.20
N GLN A 125 -16.70 3.41 -59.87
CA GLN A 125 -16.71 3.36 -61.33
C GLN A 125 -18.11 3.08 -61.87
N CYS A 126 -18.51 3.86 -62.87
CA CYS A 126 -19.69 3.59 -63.69
C CYS A 126 -19.28 2.77 -64.92
N VAL A 127 -20.12 1.80 -65.31
CA VAL A 127 -19.93 0.95 -66.48
C VAL A 127 -21.15 1.06 -67.38
N ASN A 128 -20.97 1.61 -68.59
CA ASN A 128 -22.03 1.68 -69.58
C ASN A 128 -22.23 0.32 -70.26
N THR A 129 -23.46 0.02 -70.63
CA THR A 129 -23.90 -1.29 -71.16
C THR A 129 -24.95 -1.08 -72.24
N ALA A 130 -25.13 -2.04 -73.15
CA ALA A 130 -26.08 -1.89 -74.25
C ALA A 130 -27.26 -2.86 -74.10
N PRO A 131 -28.43 -2.45 -73.56
CA PRO A 131 -28.80 -1.11 -73.06
C PRO A 131 -28.53 -0.90 -71.56
N GLY A 132 -28.25 0.36 -71.17
CA GLY A 132 -28.28 0.83 -69.79
C GLY A 132 -26.91 1.17 -69.18
N PHE A 133 -26.87 1.31 -67.87
CA PHE A 133 -25.62 1.35 -67.10
C PHE A 133 -25.75 0.57 -65.79
N HIS A 134 -24.60 0.21 -65.21
CA HIS A 134 -24.52 -0.15 -63.81
C HIS A 134 -23.33 0.55 -63.12
N CYS A 135 -23.45 0.72 -61.81
CA CYS A 135 -22.37 1.13 -60.94
C CYS A 135 -21.69 -0.10 -60.36
N ASN A 136 -20.38 -0.02 -60.14
CA ASN A 136 -19.68 -1.01 -59.32
C ASN A 136 -20.20 -0.96 -57.84
N PRO A 137 -19.88 -1.97 -57.02
CA PRO A 137 -20.17 -1.93 -55.58
C PRO A 137 -19.58 -0.70 -54.87
N CYS A 138 -20.12 -0.38 -53.69
CA CYS A 138 -19.57 0.68 -52.85
C CYS A 138 -18.09 0.43 -52.47
N PRO A 139 -17.31 1.50 -52.20
CA PRO A 139 -15.91 1.34 -51.82
C PRO A 139 -15.74 0.62 -50.48
N THR A 140 -14.57 0.04 -50.21
CA THR A 140 -14.22 -0.51 -48.90
C THR A 140 -14.51 0.49 -47.77
N GLY A 141 -15.11 0.02 -46.67
CA GLY A 141 -15.61 0.88 -45.59
C GLY A 141 -17.03 1.43 -45.82
N TYR A 142 -17.66 1.17 -46.97
CA TYR A 142 -19.02 1.59 -47.29
C TYR A 142 -19.90 0.44 -47.77
N THR A 143 -21.20 0.53 -47.50
CA THR A 143 -22.23 -0.42 -47.91
C THR A 143 -23.42 0.28 -48.55
N GLY A 144 -24.03 -0.35 -49.54
CA GLY A 144 -25.16 0.21 -50.28
C GLY A 144 -25.55 -0.67 -51.46
N PRO A 145 -26.76 -0.48 -52.01
CA PRO A 145 -27.20 -1.21 -53.19
C PRO A 145 -26.34 -0.84 -54.41
N ILE A 146 -26.14 -1.81 -55.30
CA ILE A 146 -25.70 -1.56 -56.67
C ILE A 146 -26.83 -0.81 -57.39
N LEU A 147 -26.48 0.27 -58.10
CA LEU A 147 -27.41 0.98 -58.95
C LEU A 147 -27.22 0.53 -60.41
N GLU A 148 -28.28 0.04 -61.02
CA GLU A 148 -28.37 -0.24 -62.45
C GLU A 148 -29.67 0.34 -63.01
N GLY A 149 -29.71 0.62 -64.31
CA GLY A 149 -30.90 1.15 -64.97
C GLY A 149 -30.68 1.53 -66.42
N VAL A 150 -31.75 1.96 -67.09
CA VAL A 150 -31.75 2.25 -68.53
C VAL A 150 -32.33 3.63 -68.81
N GLY A 151 -31.66 4.42 -69.63
CA GLY A 151 -32.10 5.75 -70.08
C GLY A 151 -31.52 6.88 -69.23
N LEU A 152 -30.93 7.89 -69.91
CA LEU A 152 -30.32 9.08 -69.29
C LEU A 152 -31.22 9.83 -68.29
N ALA A 153 -32.55 9.71 -68.41
CA ALA A 153 -33.49 10.26 -67.44
C ALA A 153 -33.43 9.52 -66.08
N PHE A 154 -33.29 8.19 -66.10
CA PHE A 154 -33.14 7.37 -64.90
C PHE A 154 -31.79 7.62 -64.22
N ALA A 155 -30.70 7.70 -65.00
CA ALA A 155 -29.34 8.00 -64.51
C ALA A 155 -29.19 9.41 -63.89
N ARG A 156 -30.06 10.36 -64.24
CA ARG A 156 -30.10 11.69 -63.64
C ARG A 156 -30.97 11.77 -62.39
N ALA A 157 -32.04 10.98 -62.32
CA ALA A 157 -32.98 10.97 -61.20
C ALA A 157 -32.52 10.09 -60.03
N ASN A 158 -31.85 8.98 -60.32
CA ASN A 158 -31.38 8.02 -59.32
C ASN A 158 -29.86 8.09 -59.22
N LYS A 159 -29.34 8.21 -57.99
CA LYS A 159 -27.90 8.13 -57.71
C LYS A 159 -27.61 7.04 -56.69
N GLN A 160 -26.48 6.39 -56.84
CA GLN A 160 -26.03 5.36 -55.92
C GLN A 160 -25.71 5.99 -54.55
N VAL A 161 -26.29 5.44 -53.49
CA VAL A 161 -26.04 5.87 -52.12
C VAL A 161 -25.21 4.80 -51.42
N CYS A 162 -23.98 5.16 -51.05
CA CYS A 162 -23.10 4.34 -50.23
C CYS A 162 -23.06 4.94 -48.82
N ASN A 163 -23.53 4.17 -47.85
CA ASN A 163 -23.52 4.51 -46.43
C ASN A 163 -22.24 3.99 -45.76
N ASP A 164 -21.84 4.65 -44.69
CA ASP A 164 -20.71 4.28 -43.86
C ASP A 164 -20.92 2.91 -43.19
N VAL A 165 -19.89 2.04 -43.16
CA VAL A 165 -19.93 0.77 -42.41
C VAL A 165 -19.32 0.99 -41.04
N ASN A 166 -20.13 0.91 -39.98
CA ASN A 166 -19.62 0.96 -38.62
C ASN A 166 -18.88 -0.34 -38.27
N GLU A 167 -17.55 -0.38 -38.41
CA GLU A 167 -16.76 -1.58 -38.11
C GLU A 167 -16.80 -1.95 -36.61
N CYS A 168 -17.03 -0.98 -35.72
CA CYS A 168 -17.14 -1.21 -34.28
C CYS A 168 -18.42 -2.00 -33.91
N GLU A 169 -19.52 -1.82 -34.64
CA GLU A 169 -20.79 -2.54 -34.43
C GLU A 169 -20.85 -3.87 -35.19
N THR A 170 -20.28 -3.93 -36.40
CA THR A 170 -20.27 -5.15 -37.24
C THR A 170 -19.25 -6.21 -36.80
N GLY A 171 -18.49 -5.95 -35.72
CA GLY A 171 -17.51 -6.89 -35.17
C GLY A 171 -16.17 -6.93 -35.90
N MET A 172 -15.98 -6.13 -36.95
CA MET A 172 -14.68 -5.99 -37.64
C MET A 172 -13.67 -5.15 -36.84
N GLY A 173 -14.13 -4.31 -35.91
CA GLY A 173 -13.31 -3.60 -34.93
C GLY A 173 -12.57 -4.49 -33.91
N ARG A 174 -12.63 -5.81 -34.06
CA ARG A 174 -11.84 -6.79 -33.28
C ARG A 174 -10.31 -6.68 -33.47
N SER A 175 -9.84 -5.92 -34.46
CA SER A 175 -8.42 -5.60 -34.61
C SER A 175 -7.92 -4.51 -33.65
N CYS A 176 -8.82 -3.82 -32.95
CA CYS A 176 -8.44 -3.01 -31.79
C CYS A 176 -8.13 -3.90 -30.60
N VAL A 177 -7.13 -3.52 -29.79
CA VAL A 177 -6.76 -4.25 -28.58
C VAL A 177 -7.98 -4.48 -27.67
N PRO A 178 -8.18 -5.71 -27.12
CA PRO A 178 -9.26 -5.99 -26.20
C PRO A 178 -9.34 -4.96 -25.07
N ASN A 179 -10.55 -4.59 -24.66
CA ASN A 179 -10.81 -3.55 -23.65
C ASN A 179 -10.39 -2.11 -24.03
N SER A 180 -10.05 -1.83 -25.29
CA SER A 180 -9.95 -0.46 -25.83
C SER A 180 -11.26 0.06 -26.43
N ILE A 181 -11.35 1.38 -26.65
CA ILE A 181 -12.50 2.07 -27.23
C ILE A 181 -12.36 2.09 -28.76
N CYS A 182 -13.26 1.43 -29.49
CA CYS A 182 -13.34 1.55 -30.95
C CYS A 182 -14.11 2.83 -31.33
N ILE A 183 -13.58 3.62 -32.27
CA ILE A 183 -14.16 4.88 -32.73
C ILE A 183 -14.36 4.80 -34.25
N ASN A 184 -15.63 4.76 -34.68
CA ASN A 184 -15.98 4.75 -36.11
C ASN A 184 -15.64 6.10 -36.78
N THR A 185 -15.22 6.06 -38.05
CA THR A 185 -14.96 7.23 -38.91
C THR A 185 -15.44 6.95 -40.34
N ARG A 186 -15.47 7.95 -41.22
CA ARG A 186 -16.09 7.78 -42.55
C ARG A 186 -15.24 6.89 -43.48
N GLY A 187 -15.62 5.62 -43.61
CA GLY A 187 -14.97 4.58 -44.41
C GLY A 187 -13.86 3.82 -43.70
N SER A 188 -13.74 3.95 -42.37
CA SER A 188 -12.75 3.22 -41.54
C SER A 188 -12.97 3.47 -40.05
N TYR A 189 -12.31 2.72 -39.17
CA TYR A 189 -12.32 2.94 -37.73
C TYR A 189 -10.92 3.27 -37.19
N LYS A 190 -10.86 3.84 -35.99
CA LYS A 190 -9.63 4.00 -35.21
C LYS A 190 -9.81 3.47 -33.80
N CYS A 191 -8.73 2.91 -33.26
CA CYS A 191 -8.68 2.43 -31.89
C CYS A 191 -8.23 3.58 -30.97
N GLY A 192 -8.98 3.82 -29.89
CA GLY A 192 -8.73 4.86 -28.89
C GLY A 192 -8.02 4.33 -27.65
N ALA A 193 -8.15 5.08 -26.55
CA ALA A 193 -7.66 4.69 -25.24
C ALA A 193 -8.35 3.43 -24.70
N CYS A 194 -7.80 2.88 -23.61
CA CYS A 194 -8.45 1.83 -22.83
C CYS A 194 -9.79 2.31 -22.26
N LYS A 195 -10.75 1.39 -22.09
CA LYS A 195 -12.03 1.65 -21.44
C LYS A 195 -11.82 2.02 -19.96
N PRO A 196 -12.77 2.74 -19.32
CA PRO A 196 -12.75 2.94 -17.87
C PRO A 196 -12.55 1.62 -17.12
N GLY A 197 -11.66 1.62 -16.12
CA GLY A 197 -11.22 0.42 -15.41
C GLY A 197 -10.01 -0.30 -16.02
N PHE A 198 -9.49 0.14 -17.17
CA PHE A 198 -8.32 -0.45 -17.84
C PHE A 198 -7.22 0.59 -18.12
N THR A 199 -5.97 0.13 -18.19
CA THR A 199 -4.77 0.94 -18.46
C THR A 199 -3.84 0.23 -19.45
N GLY A 200 -3.01 0.99 -20.16
CA GLY A 200 -2.17 0.52 -21.26
C GLY A 200 -2.51 1.21 -22.59
N ASP A 201 -2.11 0.60 -23.70
CA ASP A 201 -2.27 1.15 -25.04
C ASP A 201 -2.54 0.05 -26.11
N GLN A 202 -2.41 0.40 -27.39
CA GLN A 202 -2.61 -0.51 -28.52
C GLN A 202 -1.40 -1.43 -28.81
N VAL A 203 -0.32 -1.37 -28.03
CA VAL A 203 0.91 -2.16 -28.21
C VAL A 203 1.13 -3.11 -27.02
N SER A 204 1.03 -2.60 -25.79
CA SER A 204 1.25 -3.32 -24.53
C SER A 204 0.01 -4.08 -24.02
N GLY A 205 -1.16 -3.79 -24.59
CA GLY A 205 -2.46 -4.32 -24.19
C GLY A 205 -3.17 -3.47 -23.13
N CYS A 206 -4.49 -3.35 -23.22
CA CYS A 206 -5.32 -2.74 -22.16
C CYS A 206 -5.63 -3.76 -21.06
N ARG A 207 -4.94 -3.62 -19.93
CA ARG A 207 -4.97 -4.51 -18.75
C ARG A 207 -5.89 -3.94 -17.67
N SER A 208 -6.43 -4.78 -16.81
CA SER A 208 -7.35 -4.33 -15.75
C SER A 208 -6.61 -3.52 -14.69
N LYS A 209 -7.20 -2.42 -14.21
CA LYS A 209 -6.69 -1.70 -13.02
C LYS A 209 -6.70 -2.57 -11.74
N MET A 210 -7.43 -3.69 -11.75
CA MET A 210 -7.42 -4.67 -10.64
C MET A 210 -6.29 -5.70 -10.73
N GLU A 211 -5.51 -5.75 -11.82
CA GLU A 211 -4.24 -6.50 -11.86
C GLU A 211 -3.15 -5.72 -11.12
N ARG A 212 -3.37 -5.42 -9.83
CA ARG A 212 -2.27 -4.97 -8.95
C ARG A 212 -1.26 -6.11 -8.85
N ARG A 213 0.01 -5.77 -8.95
CA ARG A 213 1.12 -6.72 -8.92
C ARG A 213 2.05 -6.41 -7.76
N CYS A 214 2.65 -7.43 -7.20
CA CYS A 214 3.72 -7.30 -6.22
C CYS A 214 5.01 -6.82 -6.92
N PRO A 215 6.02 -6.32 -6.19
CA PRO A 215 7.30 -5.88 -6.76
C PRO A 215 7.96 -6.88 -7.72
N ASN A 216 7.84 -8.18 -7.47
CA ASN A 216 8.35 -9.26 -8.34
C ASN A 216 7.59 -9.42 -9.69
N GLY A 217 6.45 -8.76 -9.87
CA GLY A 217 5.60 -8.81 -11.06
C GLY A 217 4.41 -9.79 -11.00
N ASP A 218 4.29 -10.61 -9.95
CA ASP A 218 3.16 -11.53 -9.75
C ASP A 218 1.86 -10.81 -9.39
N LEU A 219 0.73 -11.47 -9.57
CA LEU A 219 -0.58 -10.93 -9.19
C LEU A 219 -0.70 -10.87 -7.66
N SER A 220 -1.00 -9.69 -7.12
CA SER A 220 -1.08 -9.50 -5.68
C SER A 220 -2.29 -10.24 -5.06
N PRO A 221 -2.08 -11.07 -4.02
CA PRO A 221 -3.16 -11.71 -3.28
C PRO A 221 -3.77 -10.78 -2.20
N CYS A 222 -3.19 -9.59 -1.99
CA CYS A 222 -3.49 -8.71 -0.87
C CYS A 222 -4.80 -7.92 -1.06
N HIS A 223 -5.37 -7.45 0.05
CA HIS A 223 -6.57 -6.62 0.08
C HIS A 223 -6.42 -5.33 -0.75
N GLU A 224 -7.52 -4.74 -1.24
CA GLU A 224 -7.46 -3.48 -2.00
C GLU A 224 -6.98 -2.25 -1.19
N LYS A 225 -6.79 -2.44 0.12
CA LYS A 225 -6.21 -1.51 1.09
C LYS A 225 -5.00 -2.12 1.81
N ALA A 226 -4.26 -2.97 1.10
CA ALA A 226 -2.98 -3.52 1.52
C ALA A 226 -1.97 -3.44 0.38
N ASP A 227 -0.72 -3.20 0.75
CA ASP A 227 0.44 -3.34 -0.12
C ASP A 227 0.97 -4.77 -0.05
N CYS A 228 1.71 -5.15 -1.09
CA CYS A 228 2.31 -6.47 -1.22
C CYS A 228 3.83 -6.35 -1.06
N ILE A 229 4.36 -6.99 -0.02
CA ILE A 229 5.80 -7.05 0.26
C ILE A 229 6.30 -8.39 -0.28
N VAL A 230 7.49 -8.38 -0.87
CA VAL A 230 8.24 -9.61 -1.21
C VAL A 230 9.30 -9.75 -0.12
N GLU A 231 9.27 -10.86 0.60
CA GLU A 231 10.21 -11.16 1.68
C GLU A 231 11.53 -11.75 1.11
N ARG A 232 12.55 -11.93 1.96
CA ARG A 232 13.88 -12.45 1.56
C ARG A 232 13.79 -13.81 0.84
N ASP A 233 12.97 -14.72 1.38
CA ASP A 233 12.66 -16.05 0.81
C ASP A 233 11.81 -16.01 -0.49
N GLY A 234 11.52 -14.82 -1.02
CA GLY A 234 10.68 -14.62 -2.20
C GLY A 234 9.18 -14.87 -1.96
N THR A 235 8.74 -15.15 -0.73
CA THR A 235 7.32 -15.25 -0.40
C THR A 235 6.65 -13.87 -0.41
N LEU A 236 5.31 -13.88 -0.46
CA LEU A 236 4.49 -12.67 -0.51
C LEU A 236 3.77 -12.47 0.81
N SER A 237 4.10 -11.40 1.52
CA SER A 237 3.30 -10.91 2.64
C SER A 237 2.42 -9.73 2.22
N CYS A 238 1.41 -9.46 3.04
CA CYS A 238 0.45 -8.40 2.82
C CYS A 238 0.35 -7.56 4.08
N VAL A 239 0.48 -6.24 3.95
CA VAL A 239 0.37 -5.30 5.07
C VAL A 239 -0.68 -4.26 4.72
N CYS A 240 -1.62 -4.00 5.63
CA CYS A 240 -2.65 -2.98 5.42
C CYS A 240 -2.02 -1.58 5.35
N ILE A 241 -2.52 -0.74 4.45
CA ILE A 241 -2.01 0.64 4.28
C ILE A 241 -2.52 1.55 5.40
N VAL A 242 -1.86 2.67 5.63
CA VAL A 242 -2.20 3.64 6.69
C VAL A 242 -3.70 3.99 6.72
N GLY A 243 -4.31 4.03 7.91
CA GLY A 243 -5.76 4.17 8.10
C GLY A 243 -6.55 2.89 7.81
N TRP A 244 -5.88 1.74 7.69
CA TRP A 244 -6.48 0.42 7.57
C TRP A 244 -5.71 -0.61 8.39
N ALA A 245 -6.44 -1.44 9.14
CA ALA A 245 -5.90 -2.50 9.99
C ALA A 245 -6.46 -3.87 9.60
N GLY A 246 -5.77 -4.95 9.98
CA GLY A 246 -6.12 -6.31 9.58
C GLY A 246 -4.91 -7.21 9.36
N ASN A 247 -5.11 -8.29 8.62
CA ASN A 247 -4.07 -9.26 8.28
C ASN A 247 -3.54 -9.13 6.84
N GLY A 248 -3.71 -7.97 6.21
CA GLY A 248 -3.28 -7.68 4.83
C GLY A 248 -4.10 -8.35 3.72
N PHE A 249 -4.64 -9.54 3.95
CA PHE A 249 -5.59 -10.21 3.05
C PHE A 249 -7.03 -9.68 3.23
N ILE A 250 -7.36 -9.24 4.44
CA ILE A 250 -8.56 -8.49 4.79
C ILE A 250 -8.11 -7.29 5.61
N CYS A 251 -8.52 -6.07 5.21
CA CYS A 251 -8.31 -4.86 6.01
C CYS A 251 -9.63 -4.11 6.22
N GLY A 252 -9.89 -3.71 7.47
CA GLY A 252 -10.92 -2.75 7.86
C GLY A 252 -10.37 -1.34 7.90
N LYS A 253 -11.26 -0.36 8.04
CA LYS A 253 -10.83 0.99 8.38
C LYS A 253 -10.28 0.98 9.82
N ASP A 254 -9.27 1.80 10.02
CA ASP A 254 -8.58 2.08 11.27
C ASP A 254 -8.57 3.62 11.39
N THR A 255 -9.05 4.16 12.51
CA THR A 255 -9.31 5.61 12.69
C THR A 255 -8.10 6.35 13.20
N ASP A 256 -7.49 5.79 14.22
CA ASP A 256 -6.48 6.38 15.10
C ASP A 256 -5.11 5.71 14.92
N ILE A 257 -5.00 4.73 14.03
CA ILE A 257 -3.77 4.20 13.42
C ILE A 257 -2.92 3.36 14.39
N ASP A 258 -3.55 2.74 15.39
CA ASP A 258 -2.90 1.85 16.36
C ASP A 258 -2.63 0.44 15.79
N GLY A 259 -3.23 0.10 14.63
CA GLY A 259 -3.08 -1.18 13.95
C GLY A 259 -4.21 -2.18 14.17
N PHE A 260 -5.30 -1.79 14.83
CA PHE A 260 -6.54 -2.55 14.94
C PHE A 260 -7.73 -1.81 14.26
N PRO A 261 -8.75 -2.54 13.76
CA PRO A 261 -9.82 -1.94 12.95
C PRO A 261 -11.04 -1.50 13.78
N ASP A 262 -11.68 -0.41 13.34
CA ASP A 262 -12.94 0.15 13.89
C ASP A 262 -14.02 -0.92 14.20
N GLU A 263 -14.04 -1.97 13.38
CA GLU A 263 -15.07 -2.99 13.30
C GLU A 263 -14.47 -4.39 13.05
N LYS A 264 -15.04 -5.41 13.72
CA LYS A 264 -14.49 -6.77 13.74
C LYS A 264 -14.44 -7.42 12.35
N LEU A 265 -13.24 -7.84 11.94
CA LEU A 265 -13.00 -8.46 10.64
C LEU A 265 -13.26 -9.98 10.64
N ARG A 266 -13.38 -10.53 9.43
CA ARG A 266 -13.68 -11.96 9.19
C ARG A 266 -12.43 -12.82 9.08
N CYS A 267 -11.49 -12.63 10.00
CA CYS A 267 -10.26 -13.40 10.11
C CYS A 267 -10.00 -13.78 11.58
N THR A 268 -9.18 -14.79 11.81
CA THR A 268 -8.88 -15.35 13.15
C THR A 268 -7.70 -14.69 13.86
N ASP A 269 -7.05 -13.73 13.19
CA ASP A 269 -5.89 -12.99 13.69
C ASP A 269 -6.24 -12.11 14.90
N LYS A 270 -5.26 -11.78 15.75
CA LYS A 270 -5.41 -10.74 16.77
C LYS A 270 -5.75 -9.40 16.09
N LYS A 271 -5.04 -9.02 15.02
CA LYS A 271 -5.23 -7.77 14.26
C LYS A 271 -6.56 -7.71 13.46
N CYS A 272 -7.41 -8.73 13.60
CA CYS A 272 -8.76 -8.78 13.03
C CYS A 272 -9.89 -8.66 14.08
N ARG A 273 -9.55 -8.46 15.36
CA ARG A 273 -10.51 -8.10 16.42
C ARG A 273 -11.13 -6.73 16.13
N LYS A 274 -12.21 -6.37 16.81
CA LYS A 274 -12.60 -4.95 16.89
C LYS A 274 -11.64 -4.33 17.91
N ASP A 275 -11.15 -3.15 17.60
CA ASP A 275 -10.46 -2.28 18.55
C ASP A 275 -11.40 -1.83 19.68
N ASN A 276 -10.90 -1.71 20.90
CA ASN A 276 -11.70 -1.30 22.07
C ASN A 276 -11.78 0.22 22.32
N CYS A 277 -10.94 1.07 21.69
CA CYS A 277 -10.96 2.53 21.90
C CYS A 277 -11.23 3.46 20.69
N VAL A 278 -11.07 3.04 19.42
CA VAL A 278 -11.61 3.61 18.15
C VAL A 278 -11.25 5.06 17.79
N THR A 279 -10.74 5.84 18.74
CA THR A 279 -10.38 7.27 18.58
C THR A 279 -9.21 7.71 19.47
N VAL A 280 -8.65 6.78 20.25
CA VAL A 280 -7.55 6.98 21.19
C VAL A 280 -6.63 5.76 21.01
N PRO A 281 -5.44 5.92 20.40
CA PRO A 281 -4.57 4.78 20.09
C PRO A 281 -4.16 4.01 21.35
N ASN A 282 -4.46 2.71 21.41
CA ASN A 282 -4.05 1.82 22.50
C ASN A 282 -3.62 0.45 21.95
N SER A 283 -2.46 0.43 21.29
CA SER A 283 -2.05 -0.64 20.37
C SER A 283 -1.75 -2.00 21.02
N GLY A 284 -1.72 -2.10 22.35
CA GLY A 284 -1.72 -3.38 23.08
C GLY A 284 -3.12 -3.94 23.34
N GLN A 285 -4.12 -3.06 23.28
CA GLN A 285 -5.55 -3.29 23.51
C GLN A 285 -5.79 -3.85 24.92
N GLU A 286 -5.10 -3.24 25.88
CA GLU A 286 -5.27 -3.40 27.31
C GLU A 286 -6.74 -3.12 27.72
N ASP A 287 -7.21 -3.92 28.67
CA ASP A 287 -8.62 -4.17 29.05
C ASP A 287 -8.61 -4.94 30.37
N ALA A 288 -8.46 -4.23 31.49
CA ALA A 288 -8.26 -4.80 32.81
C ALA A 288 -9.53 -5.50 33.34
N ASP A 289 -10.69 -4.86 33.19
CA ASP A 289 -12.02 -5.33 33.59
C ASP A 289 -12.60 -6.45 32.68
N ARG A 290 -12.51 -6.29 31.35
CA ARG A 290 -13.06 -7.17 30.29
C ARG A 290 -14.54 -7.01 29.96
N ASP A 291 -15.10 -5.82 30.16
CA ASP A 291 -16.34 -5.32 29.57
C ASP A 291 -16.23 -5.19 28.03
N GLY A 292 -15.06 -4.78 27.51
CA GLY A 292 -14.76 -4.60 26.09
C GLY A 292 -14.62 -3.15 25.61
N ILE A 293 -14.64 -2.16 26.51
CA ILE A 293 -13.91 -0.89 26.40
C ILE A 293 -12.40 -1.18 26.62
N GLY A 294 -11.52 -0.19 26.45
CA GLY A 294 -10.09 -0.33 26.71
C GLY A 294 -9.58 0.70 27.70
N ASP A 295 -8.51 0.34 28.41
CA ASP A 295 -7.98 1.10 29.55
C ASP A 295 -7.65 2.57 29.21
N ALA A 296 -7.30 2.85 27.94
CA ALA A 296 -6.98 4.19 27.44
C ALA A 296 -8.22 5.10 27.17
N CYS A 297 -9.44 4.55 27.22
CA CYS A 297 -10.68 5.26 26.93
C CYS A 297 -11.84 4.93 27.88
N ASP A 298 -11.60 4.20 28.97
CA ASP A 298 -12.56 3.99 30.05
C ASP A 298 -12.50 5.13 31.09
N ASP A 299 -13.60 5.34 31.81
CA ASP A 299 -13.72 6.22 32.98
C ASP A 299 -13.46 5.47 34.31
N ASP A 300 -13.57 4.14 34.33
CA ASP A 300 -13.51 3.21 35.49
C ASP A 300 -12.85 1.89 35.02
N ALA A 301 -11.54 1.94 34.72
CA ALA A 301 -10.85 0.95 33.85
C ALA A 301 -10.71 -0.45 34.45
N ASP A 302 -10.70 -0.57 35.79
CA ASP A 302 -10.79 -1.86 36.45
C ASP A 302 -12.22 -2.28 36.83
N GLY A 303 -13.18 -1.36 36.73
CA GLY A 303 -14.62 -1.59 36.89
C GLY A 303 -15.10 -1.77 38.34
N ASP A 304 -14.40 -1.26 39.35
CA ASP A 304 -14.81 -1.34 40.76
C ASP A 304 -15.87 -0.31 41.19
N GLY A 305 -16.07 0.75 40.41
CA GLY A 305 -17.04 1.81 40.67
C GLY A 305 -16.43 3.13 41.17
N ILE A 306 -15.12 3.29 41.09
CA ILE A 306 -14.38 4.52 41.39
C ILE A 306 -13.70 5.00 40.10
N ILE A 307 -13.87 6.28 39.76
CA ILE A 307 -13.36 6.80 38.49
C ILE A 307 -11.85 6.95 38.52
N ASN A 308 -11.19 6.73 37.37
CA ASN A 308 -9.73 6.75 37.18
C ASN A 308 -9.00 8.03 37.66
N THR A 309 -9.73 9.10 37.97
CA THR A 309 -9.19 10.38 38.49
C THR A 309 -9.38 10.59 40.00
N GLU A 310 -10.15 9.73 40.67
CA GLU A 310 -10.29 9.67 42.13
C GLU A 310 -9.71 8.37 42.72
N ASP A 311 -9.38 7.39 41.88
CA ASP A 311 -8.78 6.10 42.22
C ASP A 311 -7.24 6.16 42.37
N ASN A 312 -6.70 5.42 43.34
CA ASN A 312 -5.27 5.19 43.55
C ASN A 312 -4.74 3.83 43.05
N CYS A 313 -5.56 2.99 42.41
CA CYS A 313 -5.12 1.75 41.74
C CYS A 313 -5.89 1.46 40.42
N VAL A 314 -5.88 2.42 39.49
CA VAL A 314 -6.62 2.47 38.19
C VAL A 314 -6.81 1.16 37.40
N PHE A 315 -5.97 0.14 37.61
CA PHE A 315 -6.01 -1.16 36.93
C PHE A 315 -6.20 -2.38 37.87
N VAL A 316 -6.47 -2.19 39.18
CA VAL A 316 -6.41 -3.24 40.23
C VAL A 316 -7.45 -3.05 41.37
N ARG A 317 -8.71 -3.35 41.07
CA ARG A 317 -9.94 -3.27 41.88
C ARG A 317 -9.73 -3.20 43.40
N ASN A 318 -9.85 -2.02 44.01
CA ASN A 318 -9.56 -1.78 45.43
C ASN A 318 -10.57 -0.85 46.15
N SER A 319 -11.86 -1.23 46.19
CA SER A 319 -12.97 -0.33 46.59
C SER A 319 -13.01 0.14 48.06
N ASP A 320 -11.96 -0.12 48.84
CA ASP A 320 -11.70 0.52 50.13
C ASP A 320 -10.71 1.70 50.05
N GLN A 321 -10.11 1.95 48.87
CA GLN A 321 -9.14 3.00 48.53
C GLN A 321 -7.99 3.10 49.53
N ARG A 322 -7.64 1.98 50.14
CA ARG A 322 -6.64 1.98 51.20
C ARG A 322 -5.25 2.27 50.63
N ASN A 323 -4.59 3.24 51.22
CA ASN A 323 -3.17 3.57 51.00
C ASN A 323 -2.54 3.80 52.38
N SER A 324 -1.47 3.07 52.71
CA SER A 324 -0.95 2.97 54.08
C SER A 324 0.18 3.95 54.41
N ASP A 325 0.93 4.46 53.43
CA ASP A 325 1.99 5.46 53.65
C ASP A 325 1.69 6.85 53.04
N GLN A 326 0.70 6.93 52.14
CA GLN A 326 0.16 8.12 51.44
C GLN A 326 0.98 8.60 50.24
N ASP A 327 1.57 7.71 49.45
CA ASP A 327 2.09 8.02 48.11
C ASP A 327 0.97 8.05 47.04
N SER A 328 1.28 7.99 45.73
CA SER A 328 0.27 7.99 44.66
C SER A 328 -0.53 6.69 44.50
N PHE A 329 -0.07 5.56 45.03
CA PHE A 329 -0.61 4.22 44.75
C PHE A 329 -1.32 3.60 45.97
N GLY A 330 -2.34 2.78 45.75
CA GLY A 330 -3.06 2.09 46.82
C GLY A 330 -2.42 0.77 47.25
N ASP A 331 -2.71 0.32 48.47
CA ASP A 331 -2.28 -0.96 49.08
C ASP A 331 -2.47 -2.18 48.16
N ALA A 332 -3.32 -2.12 47.14
CA ALA A 332 -3.65 -3.22 46.23
C ALA A 332 -2.73 -3.34 45.00
N CYS A 333 -2.20 -2.21 44.51
CA CYS A 333 -1.34 -2.11 43.33
C CYS A 333 0.10 -1.71 43.67
N ASP A 334 0.29 -1.01 44.79
CA ASP A 334 1.59 -0.56 45.31
C ASP A 334 2.50 -1.75 45.65
N ASN A 335 3.62 -1.85 44.94
CA ASN A 335 4.63 -2.89 45.11
C ASN A 335 5.54 -2.70 46.35
N CYS A 336 5.37 -1.61 47.13
CA CYS A 336 6.08 -1.37 48.38
C CYS A 336 5.23 -1.11 49.64
N ARG A 337 3.97 -0.65 49.53
CA ARG A 337 2.89 -0.54 50.56
C ARG A 337 3.18 0.30 51.83
N ASN A 338 4.43 0.50 52.19
CA ASN A 338 4.87 1.14 53.44
C ASN A 338 6.10 2.06 53.23
N VAL A 339 6.56 2.18 51.97
CA VAL A 339 7.74 2.94 51.54
C VAL A 339 7.45 3.59 50.19
N LYS A 340 6.95 4.84 50.24
CA LYS A 340 6.59 5.66 49.08
C LYS A 340 7.55 5.52 47.88
N ASN A 341 7.01 5.08 46.75
CA ASN A 341 7.70 4.96 45.48
C ASN A 341 6.74 5.30 44.33
N ASN A 342 6.54 6.60 44.11
CA ASN A 342 5.71 7.14 43.03
C ASN A 342 6.16 6.75 41.60
N ASP A 343 7.34 6.16 41.43
CA ASP A 343 7.80 5.58 40.15
C ASP A 343 7.50 4.08 40.02
N GLN A 344 7.07 3.41 41.09
CA GLN A 344 6.74 1.97 41.18
C GLN A 344 7.80 1.05 40.56
N ARG A 345 9.06 1.49 40.51
CA ARG A 345 10.15 0.77 39.87
C ARG A 345 10.38 -0.59 40.52
N ASP A 346 10.54 -1.59 39.68
CA ASP A 346 10.77 -3.00 40.00
C ASP A 346 11.78 -3.48 38.94
N SER A 347 13.04 -3.64 39.34
CA SER A 347 14.18 -3.82 38.43
C SER A 347 14.41 -5.27 38.01
N ASP A 348 13.95 -6.28 38.77
CA ASP A 348 14.07 -7.71 38.44
C ASP A 348 12.75 -8.36 37.97
N GLY A 349 11.60 -7.76 38.32
CA GLY A 349 10.26 -8.23 37.96
C GLY A 349 9.65 -9.25 38.94
N ASP A 350 10.16 -9.36 40.17
CA ASP A 350 9.62 -10.18 41.27
C ASP A 350 8.19 -9.75 41.68
N GLY A 351 7.87 -8.46 41.54
CA GLY A 351 6.64 -7.84 42.04
C GLY A 351 6.80 -7.05 43.34
N ARG A 352 8.04 -6.72 43.73
CA ARG A 352 8.41 -5.90 44.90
C ARG A 352 9.30 -4.75 44.44
N GLY A 353 8.95 -3.52 44.81
CA GLY A 353 9.62 -2.34 44.26
C GLY A 353 11.02 -2.08 44.81
N ASP A 354 11.87 -1.43 44.01
CA ASP A 354 13.25 -1.01 44.30
C ASP A 354 13.42 -0.55 45.75
N LEU A 355 12.61 0.42 46.19
CA LEU A 355 12.78 1.12 47.46
C LEU A 355 12.46 0.25 48.69
N CYS A 356 11.88 -0.93 48.51
CA CYS A 356 11.56 -1.85 49.58
C CYS A 356 12.14 -3.26 49.40
N ASP A 357 12.91 -3.54 48.34
CA ASP A 357 13.70 -4.77 48.25
C ASP A 357 15.06 -4.69 48.99
N ASP A 358 15.58 -5.87 49.30
CA ASP A 358 16.90 -6.16 49.81
C ASP A 358 17.91 -6.54 48.70
N ASP A 359 17.44 -6.86 47.48
CA ASP A 359 18.12 -7.56 46.37
C ASP A 359 17.48 -7.06 45.04
N MET A 360 17.76 -5.81 44.63
CA MET A 360 16.95 -5.05 43.66
C MET A 360 16.96 -5.56 42.21
N ASP A 361 17.93 -6.39 41.83
CA ASP A 361 18.07 -6.92 40.48
C ASP A 361 18.00 -8.46 40.41
N GLY A 362 17.73 -9.09 41.55
CA GLY A 362 17.51 -10.53 41.67
C GLY A 362 18.76 -11.39 41.45
N ASP A 363 19.97 -10.83 41.42
CA ASP A 363 21.21 -11.58 41.21
C ASP A 363 21.53 -12.56 42.38
N LYS A 364 20.95 -12.31 43.57
CA LYS A 364 21.09 -12.98 44.89
C LYS A 364 22.14 -12.37 45.84
N ILE A 365 22.59 -11.16 45.57
CA ILE A 365 23.51 -10.37 46.39
C ILE A 365 22.72 -9.17 46.92
N LYS A 366 22.88 -8.90 48.22
CA LYS A 366 22.07 -7.86 48.88
C LYS A 366 22.59 -6.48 48.51
N ASN A 367 21.68 -5.53 48.35
CA ASN A 367 21.92 -4.11 48.03
C ASN A 367 23.00 -3.39 48.89
N VAL A 368 23.35 -3.95 50.06
CA VAL A 368 24.35 -3.40 51.01
C VAL A 368 25.71 -4.10 50.97
N LEU A 369 25.87 -5.08 50.07
CA LEU A 369 27.09 -5.84 49.77
C LEU A 369 27.44 -5.83 48.28
N ASP A 370 26.56 -5.25 47.47
CA ASP A 370 26.55 -5.27 46.01
C ASP A 370 27.18 -3.99 45.44
N ASN A 371 28.00 -4.12 44.40
CA ASN A 371 28.60 -3.02 43.66
C ASN A 371 27.84 -2.61 42.37
N CYS A 372 26.81 -3.34 41.95
CA CYS A 372 25.91 -2.99 40.84
C CYS A 372 24.44 -3.20 41.18
N VAL A 373 23.95 -2.46 42.17
CA VAL A 373 22.60 -2.49 42.80
C VAL A 373 21.35 -2.48 41.90
N ARG A 374 21.48 -2.49 40.57
CA ARG A 374 20.42 -2.48 39.56
C ARG A 374 20.77 -3.26 38.28
N VAL A 375 21.90 -3.97 38.22
CA VAL A 375 22.44 -4.59 36.99
C VAL A 375 23.14 -5.92 37.33
N PRO A 376 22.48 -7.08 37.09
CA PRO A 376 22.90 -8.36 37.70
C PRO A 376 24.33 -8.79 37.42
N ASN A 377 25.20 -8.78 38.44
CA ASN A 377 26.57 -9.27 38.36
C ASN A 377 26.96 -10.27 39.48
N PRO A 378 26.56 -11.56 39.39
CA PRO A 378 26.86 -12.58 40.39
C PRO A 378 28.35 -12.92 40.60
N ASP A 379 29.28 -12.31 39.85
CA ASP A 379 30.73 -12.39 40.07
C ASP A 379 31.32 -11.18 40.80
N GLN A 380 30.56 -10.10 40.99
CA GLN A 380 30.93 -8.86 41.71
C GLN A 380 32.31 -8.33 41.29
N ARG A 381 32.53 -8.27 39.97
CA ARG A 381 33.77 -7.73 39.41
C ARG A 381 33.83 -6.23 39.62
N ASP A 382 34.99 -5.77 40.06
CA ASP A 382 35.41 -4.37 40.21
C ASP A 382 36.88 -4.35 39.78
N SER A 383 37.14 -3.87 38.57
CA SER A 383 38.43 -4.00 37.88
C SER A 383 39.48 -2.96 38.30
N ASP A 384 39.09 -1.83 38.90
CA ASP A 384 40.03 -0.79 39.35
C ASP A 384 39.95 -0.40 40.84
N GLY A 385 38.88 -0.79 41.55
CA GLY A 385 38.72 -0.70 42.99
C GLY A 385 37.96 0.51 43.51
N ASP A 386 37.07 1.10 42.70
CA ASP A 386 36.35 2.34 43.04
C ASP A 386 35.09 2.10 43.92
N GLY A 387 34.50 0.91 43.84
CA GLY A 387 33.29 0.50 44.56
C GLY A 387 32.04 0.29 43.70
N VAL A 388 32.10 0.55 42.40
CA VAL A 388 31.11 0.22 41.36
C VAL A 388 31.59 -1.02 40.60
N GLY A 389 30.68 -1.81 40.01
CA GLY A 389 31.05 -3.03 39.30
C GLY A 389 31.14 -2.89 37.78
N ASP A 390 32.00 -3.70 37.16
CA ASP A 390 32.34 -3.64 35.72
C ASP A 390 31.15 -3.60 34.74
N VAL A 391 29.95 -4.06 35.14
CA VAL A 391 28.74 -4.10 34.30
C VAL A 391 27.88 -2.83 34.37
N CYS A 392 28.04 -2.03 35.42
CA CYS A 392 27.29 -0.80 35.67
C CYS A 392 28.19 0.44 35.80
N ASP A 393 29.51 0.24 35.83
CA ASP A 393 30.50 1.28 35.78
C ASP A 393 30.60 1.89 34.37
N SER A 394 30.41 3.20 34.29
CA SER A 394 30.58 4.00 33.07
C SER A 394 32.05 4.14 32.63
N CYS A 395 33.03 3.81 33.48
CA CYS A 395 34.47 3.76 33.23
C CYS A 395 35.21 2.57 33.88
N PRO A 396 35.00 1.30 33.47
CA PRO A 396 35.52 0.04 34.10
C PRO A 396 37.05 -0.15 34.27
N LEU A 397 37.86 0.89 34.04
CA LEU A 397 39.31 0.93 34.12
C LEU A 397 39.84 2.28 34.69
N ILE A 398 38.98 3.25 35.03
CA ILE A 398 39.34 4.61 35.51
C ILE A 398 38.39 5.15 36.61
N SER A 399 38.38 4.50 37.77
CA SER A 399 37.86 4.90 39.10
C SER A 399 37.17 6.27 39.16
N ASN A 400 35.84 6.26 39.06
CA ASN A 400 34.92 7.38 39.09
C ASN A 400 33.70 7.10 40.03
N PRO A 401 33.86 7.07 41.37
CA PRO A 401 32.81 6.61 42.28
C PRO A 401 31.53 7.45 42.34
N ASP A 402 31.51 8.59 41.64
CA ASP A 402 30.34 9.45 41.44
C ASP A 402 29.59 9.16 40.12
N GLN A 403 30.11 8.25 39.28
CA GLN A 403 29.52 7.73 38.04
C GLN A 403 28.93 8.84 37.15
N LYS A 404 29.69 9.92 37.06
CA LYS A 404 29.25 11.16 36.42
C LYS A 404 29.44 11.07 34.91
N ASP A 405 28.32 11.12 34.21
CA ASP A 405 28.17 11.28 32.76
C ASP A 405 27.53 12.68 32.54
N THR A 406 28.09 13.50 31.65
CA THR A 406 27.63 14.90 31.42
C THR A 406 26.74 15.04 30.20
N ASP A 407 27.13 14.40 29.09
CA ASP A 407 26.46 14.44 27.81
C ASP A 407 25.58 13.22 27.56
N HIS A 408 25.40 12.31 28.52
CA HIS A 408 24.41 11.24 28.56
C HIS A 408 24.60 10.19 27.45
N ASP A 409 25.85 9.86 27.12
CA ASP A 409 26.23 8.87 26.11
C ASP A 409 26.51 7.46 26.67
N LEU A 410 26.55 7.31 28.01
CA LEU A 410 26.92 6.11 28.79
C LEU A 410 28.44 5.88 28.97
N VAL A 411 29.26 6.91 28.73
CA VAL A 411 30.70 6.97 29.04
C VAL A 411 30.94 8.02 30.14
N GLY A 412 31.63 7.65 31.21
CA GLY A 412 31.85 8.57 32.33
C GLY A 412 32.89 9.66 32.03
N ASP A 413 32.73 10.84 32.64
CA ASP A 413 33.56 12.06 32.55
C ASP A 413 35.10 11.83 32.60
N LEU A 414 35.57 10.73 33.21
CA LEU A 414 37.00 10.43 33.38
C LEU A 414 37.59 9.55 32.27
N CYS A 415 36.76 8.83 31.53
CA CYS A 415 37.15 7.97 30.41
C CYS A 415 36.51 8.37 29.08
N ASP A 416 35.57 9.33 29.08
CA ASP A 416 35.20 10.09 27.89
C ASP A 416 36.43 10.80 27.32
N THR A 417 36.61 10.63 26.02
CA THR A 417 37.65 11.29 25.23
C THR A 417 37.07 12.16 24.12
N ASN A 418 35.75 12.11 23.91
CA ASN A 418 34.96 12.80 22.89
C ASN A 418 35.59 12.68 21.48
N GLN A 419 36.28 11.56 21.22
CA GLN A 419 37.06 11.25 20.02
C GLN A 419 36.43 10.08 19.26
N ASP A 420 35.29 10.37 18.63
CA ASP A 420 34.72 9.59 17.53
C ASP A 420 35.33 10.10 16.21
N ARG A 421 35.92 9.20 15.41
CA ARG A 421 36.66 9.55 14.18
C ARG A 421 35.81 9.52 12.92
N ASP A 422 34.82 8.65 12.83
CA ASP A 422 34.03 8.48 11.61
C ASP A 422 32.58 8.98 11.75
N GLY A 423 32.09 9.18 12.96
CA GLY A 423 30.89 9.91 13.32
C GLY A 423 29.74 9.04 13.81
N ASP A 424 29.97 7.78 14.21
CA ASP A 424 28.92 6.79 14.52
C ASP A 424 28.30 6.93 15.92
N GLY A 425 29.03 7.51 16.89
CA GLY A 425 28.60 7.70 18.27
C GLY A 425 29.40 6.94 19.33
N HIS A 426 30.31 6.04 18.94
CA HIS A 426 31.27 5.41 19.84
C HIS A 426 32.64 6.07 19.73
N GLN A 427 33.36 6.17 20.85
CA GLN A 427 34.71 6.73 20.85
C GLN A 427 35.76 5.71 20.38
N ASP A 428 36.83 6.19 19.72
CA ASP A 428 38.03 5.50 19.18
C ASP A 428 38.70 4.45 20.09
N SER A 429 38.30 4.35 21.36
CA SER A 429 38.84 3.46 22.40
C SER A 429 37.82 2.46 23.00
N ARG A 430 36.56 2.52 22.59
CA ARG A 430 35.49 1.55 22.90
C ARG A 430 34.88 0.93 21.65
N ASP A 431 34.95 1.64 20.53
CA ASP A 431 34.53 1.20 19.20
C ASP A 431 35.34 -0.01 18.71
N ASN A 432 34.66 -1.08 18.27
CA ASN A 432 35.26 -2.27 17.65
C ASN A 432 35.63 -2.08 16.17
N CYS A 433 35.17 -1.00 15.51
CA CYS A 433 35.55 -0.61 14.15
C CYS A 433 35.98 0.88 13.97
N PRO A 434 37.05 1.42 14.62
CA PRO A 434 37.48 2.84 14.66
C PRO A 434 37.80 3.61 13.34
N SER A 435 37.02 3.40 12.28
CA SER A 435 37.10 4.04 10.96
C SER A 435 35.97 3.62 10.00
N VAL A 436 35.08 2.69 10.39
CA VAL A 436 33.93 2.23 9.61
C VAL A 436 32.67 2.31 10.49
N PRO A 437 31.77 3.29 10.27
CA PRO A 437 30.67 3.58 11.20
C PRO A 437 29.76 2.37 11.42
N ASN A 438 29.59 1.93 12.67
CA ASN A 438 28.82 0.73 13.01
C ASN A 438 28.14 0.84 14.39
N SER A 439 27.28 1.85 14.57
CA SER A 439 26.72 2.22 15.88
C SER A 439 26.04 1.10 16.68
N SER A 440 25.60 0.01 16.05
CA SER A 440 25.08 -1.18 16.76
C SER A 440 26.15 -2.05 17.41
N GLN A 441 27.44 -1.83 17.11
CA GLN A 441 28.60 -2.56 17.63
C GLN A 441 28.39 -4.08 17.64
N LEU A 442 27.91 -4.59 16.50
CA LEU A 442 27.76 -6.03 16.30
C LEU A 442 29.17 -6.65 16.16
N ASP A 443 29.32 -7.82 16.76
CA ASP A 443 30.52 -8.65 16.86
C ASP A 443 29.97 -10.08 17.00
N SER A 444 29.72 -10.72 15.87
CA SER A 444 28.92 -11.94 15.80
C SER A 444 29.65 -13.21 16.29
N ASP A 445 30.98 -13.25 16.23
CA ASP A 445 31.80 -14.37 16.74
C ASP A 445 32.49 -14.11 18.10
N GLN A 446 32.56 -12.86 18.56
CA GLN A 446 33.15 -12.39 19.82
C GLN A 446 34.70 -12.44 19.85
N ASP A 447 35.35 -12.25 18.70
CA ASP A 447 36.79 -11.99 18.53
C ASP A 447 37.21 -10.59 19.05
N GLY A 448 36.32 -9.59 18.94
CA GLY A 448 36.59 -8.19 19.30
C GLY A 448 36.78 -7.24 18.11
N ILE A 449 36.50 -7.70 16.89
CA ILE A 449 36.34 -6.90 15.67
C ILE A 449 34.86 -6.89 15.30
N GLY A 450 34.33 -5.79 14.76
CA GLY A 450 32.91 -5.71 14.39
C GLY A 450 32.60 -6.08 12.93
N ASP A 451 31.42 -6.64 12.69
CA ASP A 451 30.94 -7.17 11.39
C ASP A 451 31.03 -6.18 10.20
N GLU A 452 31.04 -4.87 10.44
CA GLU A 452 31.18 -3.87 9.36
C GLU A 452 32.66 -3.63 8.94
N CYS A 453 33.62 -4.12 9.73
CA CYS A 453 35.06 -4.01 9.45
C CYS A 453 35.85 -5.33 9.47
N ASP A 454 35.25 -6.46 9.87
CA ASP A 454 35.80 -7.79 9.56
C ASP A 454 35.54 -8.20 8.09
N GLU A 455 35.97 -9.40 7.72
CA GLU A 455 35.70 -10.07 6.44
C GLU A 455 35.44 -11.59 6.57
N ASP A 456 35.21 -12.11 7.79
CA ASP A 456 34.88 -13.51 8.12
C ASP A 456 33.95 -13.51 9.38
N ASP A 457 32.81 -12.81 9.32
CA ASP A 457 31.90 -12.43 10.44
C ASP A 457 31.52 -13.53 11.49
N ASP A 458 31.73 -14.81 11.19
CA ASP A 458 31.45 -15.93 12.09
C ASP A 458 32.67 -16.84 12.39
N ASN A 459 33.85 -16.45 11.90
CA ASN A 459 35.15 -17.13 12.01
C ASN A 459 35.16 -18.60 11.52
N ASP A 460 34.26 -19.01 10.61
CA ASP A 460 34.26 -20.36 10.05
C ASP A 460 35.44 -20.61 9.08
N GLY A 461 35.94 -19.54 8.45
CA GLY A 461 37.04 -19.55 7.47
C GLY A 461 36.60 -19.38 6.01
N ILE A 462 35.38 -18.91 5.76
CA ILE A 462 34.82 -18.58 4.44
C ILE A 462 34.45 -17.08 4.41
N PRO A 463 35.29 -16.23 3.78
CA PRO A 463 35.08 -14.78 3.81
C PRO A 463 33.78 -14.33 3.13
N ASP A 464 32.93 -13.61 3.87
CA ASP A 464 31.54 -13.33 3.52
C ASP A 464 31.35 -12.63 2.18
N ARG A 465 32.30 -11.80 1.74
CA ARG A 465 32.25 -11.06 0.46
C ARG A 465 33.33 -11.47 -0.54
N ARG A 466 34.27 -12.37 -0.19
CA ARG A 466 35.48 -12.63 -1.01
C ARG A 466 35.78 -14.12 -1.22
N PRO A 467 36.24 -14.53 -2.43
CA PRO A 467 36.65 -15.93 -2.68
C PRO A 467 37.68 -16.43 -1.65
N PRO A 468 37.45 -17.57 -0.97
CA PRO A 468 36.58 -18.70 -1.37
C PRO A 468 35.06 -18.50 -1.29
N GLY A 469 34.55 -17.50 -0.55
CA GLY A 469 33.15 -17.10 -0.52
C GLY A 469 32.65 -16.41 -1.82
N PRO A 470 31.53 -15.66 -1.78
CA PRO A 470 30.84 -15.17 -0.59
C PRO A 470 30.25 -16.30 0.25
N ASP A 471 30.04 -16.00 1.53
CA ASP A 471 29.40 -16.92 2.47
C ASP A 471 27.86 -16.92 2.28
N ASN A 472 27.23 -18.08 2.46
CA ASN A 472 25.77 -18.25 2.37
C ASN A 472 25.03 -18.20 3.73
N CYS A 473 25.76 -18.14 4.85
CA CYS A 473 25.24 -18.02 6.21
C CYS A 473 26.00 -17.05 7.14
N ARG A 474 26.98 -16.27 6.65
CA ARG A 474 27.69 -15.09 7.25
C ARG A 474 27.83 -14.98 8.79
N LEU A 475 26.74 -15.02 9.56
CA LEU A 475 26.68 -14.85 11.02
C LEU A 475 26.59 -16.21 11.76
N VAL A 476 26.74 -17.34 11.04
CA VAL A 476 26.25 -18.66 11.46
C VAL A 476 27.17 -19.79 10.93
N PRO A 477 28.16 -20.26 11.72
CA PRO A 477 29.28 -21.08 11.22
C PRO A 477 28.85 -22.36 10.51
N ASN A 478 29.21 -22.51 9.23
CA ASN A 478 28.86 -23.64 8.39
C ASN A 478 29.92 -24.06 7.33
N PRO A 479 31.18 -24.44 7.68
CA PRO A 479 32.33 -24.48 6.73
C PRO A 479 32.26 -25.47 5.55
N GLY A 480 31.16 -26.22 5.43
CA GLY A 480 30.80 -27.01 4.26
C GLY A 480 30.03 -26.24 3.18
N GLN A 481 29.50 -25.04 3.50
CA GLN A 481 28.64 -24.22 2.64
C GLN A 481 27.51 -25.06 2.01
N GLU A 482 26.80 -25.81 2.86
CA GLU A 482 25.70 -26.69 2.43
C GLU A 482 24.47 -25.85 2.09
N ASP A 483 24.00 -25.96 0.85
CA ASP A 483 22.83 -25.31 0.27
C ASP A 483 22.14 -26.35 -0.63
N THR A 484 20.95 -26.81 -0.20
CA THR A 484 20.24 -27.93 -0.81
C THR A 484 19.34 -27.52 -1.99
N ASP A 485 18.71 -26.34 -1.96
CA ASP A 485 17.71 -25.92 -2.96
C ASP A 485 18.15 -24.76 -3.89
N ARG A 486 19.21 -24.02 -3.51
CA ARG A 486 19.95 -23.03 -4.29
C ARG A 486 19.24 -21.71 -4.52
N ASP A 487 18.65 -21.16 -3.46
CA ASP A 487 18.28 -19.75 -3.41
C ASP A 487 19.50 -18.83 -3.15
N GLY A 488 20.52 -19.31 -2.44
CA GLY A 488 21.74 -18.59 -2.08
C GLY A 488 21.94 -18.38 -0.57
N ILE A 489 21.02 -18.87 0.27
CA ILE A 489 21.12 -18.95 1.72
C ILE A 489 21.51 -20.40 2.09
N GLY A 490 22.34 -20.59 3.10
CA GLY A 490 22.78 -21.93 3.50
C GLY A 490 21.73 -22.68 4.33
N ASP A 491 21.71 -24.02 4.21
CA ASP A 491 20.89 -24.95 5.00
C ASP A 491 21.05 -24.77 6.52
N ALA A 492 22.13 -24.10 6.95
CA ALA A 492 22.45 -23.84 8.35
C ALA A 492 21.69 -22.66 8.97
N CYS A 493 21.28 -21.66 8.19
CA CYS A 493 20.67 -20.39 8.63
C CYS A 493 19.32 -20.10 7.91
N GLN A 494 18.80 -21.07 7.16
CA GLN A 494 17.63 -20.92 6.30
C GLN A 494 16.34 -20.58 7.07
N GLY A 495 15.92 -19.31 7.00
CA GLY A 495 14.71 -18.76 7.62
C GLY A 495 14.83 -18.35 9.10
N ASP A 496 16.07 -18.32 9.61
CA ASP A 496 16.48 -17.86 10.95
C ASP A 496 17.98 -17.47 10.80
N PHE A 497 18.22 -16.31 10.16
CA PHE A 497 19.52 -15.99 9.54
C PHE A 497 20.66 -15.75 10.55
N ASP A 498 20.36 -15.20 11.73
CA ASP A 498 21.32 -14.92 12.80
C ASP A 498 21.16 -15.81 14.06
N LYS A 499 20.17 -16.72 14.05
CA LYS A 499 19.90 -17.74 15.09
C LYS A 499 19.45 -17.23 16.45
N ASP A 500 18.81 -16.06 16.52
CA ASP A 500 18.15 -15.58 17.75
C ASP A 500 16.88 -16.37 18.16
N LEU A 501 16.45 -17.31 17.31
CA LEU A 501 15.24 -18.15 17.40
C LEU A 501 13.94 -17.48 16.90
N VAL A 502 14.02 -16.32 16.25
CA VAL A 502 12.90 -15.54 15.69
C VAL A 502 13.04 -15.42 14.18
N VAL A 503 12.19 -16.15 13.44
CA VAL A 503 12.25 -16.23 11.98
C VAL A 503 12.17 -14.85 11.29
N ASP A 504 13.00 -14.63 10.26
CA ASP A 504 13.27 -13.34 9.57
C ASP A 504 12.01 -12.53 9.20
N ARG A 505 10.91 -13.25 8.94
CA ARG A 505 9.62 -12.70 8.49
C ARG A 505 8.81 -12.01 9.60
N ILE A 506 9.15 -12.22 10.87
CA ILE A 506 8.49 -11.57 12.02
C ILE A 506 9.45 -10.77 12.88
N ASP A 507 10.74 -11.10 12.84
CA ASP A 507 11.81 -10.28 13.39
C ASP A 507 11.86 -8.88 12.70
N VAL A 508 12.52 -7.94 13.38
CA VAL A 508 12.78 -6.57 12.96
C VAL A 508 14.21 -6.35 12.46
N CYS A 509 15.17 -7.22 12.78
CA CYS A 509 16.59 -7.06 12.48
C CYS A 509 17.29 -8.38 12.08
N PRO A 510 16.98 -9.03 10.93
CA PRO A 510 17.39 -10.43 10.65
C PRO A 510 18.88 -10.63 10.25
N GLU A 511 19.75 -9.77 10.78
CA GLU A 511 21.20 -9.76 10.67
C GLU A 511 21.80 -9.17 11.96
N ASN A 512 21.14 -9.37 13.11
CA ASN A 512 21.56 -8.91 14.44
C ASN A 512 20.77 -9.66 15.52
N ALA A 513 21.33 -10.77 16.01
CA ALA A 513 20.72 -11.65 16.99
C ALA A 513 20.46 -11.03 18.39
N GLN A 514 20.79 -9.75 18.59
CA GLN A 514 20.49 -9.00 19.81
C GLN A 514 19.12 -8.28 19.74
N VAL A 515 18.43 -8.23 18.59
CA VAL A 515 17.32 -7.29 18.32
C VAL A 515 16.07 -7.92 17.69
N THR A 516 15.58 -9.02 18.28
CA THR A 516 14.37 -9.79 17.89
C THR A 516 13.06 -8.99 17.59
N LEU A 517 12.84 -7.83 18.23
CA LEU A 517 11.57 -7.10 18.18
C LEU A 517 11.71 -5.62 18.58
N THR A 518 10.65 -4.82 18.34
CA THR A 518 10.59 -3.43 18.80
C THR A 518 10.23 -3.34 20.27
N ASP A 519 11.18 -2.89 21.10
CA ASP A 519 11.03 -2.75 22.55
C ASP A 519 11.60 -1.41 23.05
N PHE A 520 10.77 -0.64 23.76
CA PHE A 520 11.17 0.57 24.48
C PHE A 520 10.89 0.48 25.99
N ARG A 521 10.72 -0.72 26.57
CA ARG A 521 10.54 -0.90 28.03
C ARG A 521 11.79 -0.49 28.81
N ALA A 522 12.98 -0.79 28.27
CA ALA A 522 14.24 -0.26 28.77
C ALA A 522 14.61 1.01 27.98
N PHE A 523 14.62 2.16 28.66
CA PHE A 523 14.96 3.44 28.05
C PHE A 523 15.71 4.36 29.03
N GLN A 524 16.64 5.15 28.49
CA GLN A 524 17.30 6.25 29.17
C GLN A 524 16.37 7.48 29.11
N THR A 525 16.08 8.09 30.26
CA THR A 525 15.46 9.43 30.30
C THR A 525 16.56 10.49 30.25
N VAL A 526 16.43 11.47 29.35
CA VAL A 526 17.41 12.55 29.19
C VAL A 526 16.70 13.91 29.31
N VAL A 527 17.13 14.73 30.27
CA VAL A 527 16.57 16.07 30.52
C VAL A 527 17.42 17.11 29.82
N LEU A 528 16.81 17.91 28.94
CA LEU A 528 17.54 18.85 28.06
C LEU A 528 17.61 20.28 28.62
N ASP A 529 17.00 20.56 29.78
CA ASP A 529 17.16 21.81 30.54
C ASP A 529 17.21 21.60 32.08
N PRO A 530 18.24 20.90 32.61
CA PRO A 530 18.32 20.57 34.04
C PRO A 530 18.51 21.79 34.97
N GLU A 531 18.75 22.99 34.43
CA GLU A 531 18.84 24.25 35.18
C GLU A 531 17.55 25.10 35.11
N GLY A 532 16.47 24.58 34.52
CA GLY A 532 15.23 25.33 34.23
C GLY A 532 14.46 25.87 35.44
N ASP A 533 13.55 26.83 35.21
CA ASP A 533 12.66 27.41 36.23
C ASP A 533 11.34 26.63 36.43
N ALA A 534 10.99 25.68 35.55
CA ALA A 534 9.74 24.94 35.61
C ALA A 534 9.87 23.67 36.48
N GLN A 535 10.92 22.87 36.25
CA GLN A 535 11.30 21.67 37.02
C GLN A 535 10.15 20.68 37.19
N ILE A 536 9.56 20.33 36.05
CA ILE A 536 8.68 19.16 35.91
C ILE A 536 9.31 18.25 34.85
N ASP A 537 9.90 17.14 35.28
CA ASP A 537 10.44 16.13 34.38
C ASP A 537 9.30 15.40 33.62
N PRO A 538 9.55 14.88 32.42
CA PRO A 538 8.55 14.09 31.70
C PRO A 538 8.24 12.78 32.43
N ASN A 539 6.95 12.50 32.65
CA ASN A 539 6.50 11.19 33.14
C ASN A 539 6.14 10.27 31.96
N TRP A 540 6.95 9.23 31.75
CA TRP A 540 6.82 8.26 30.65
C TRP A 540 6.16 6.96 31.14
N ILE A 541 5.12 6.52 30.45
CA ILE A 541 4.44 5.23 30.69
C ILE A 541 4.63 4.38 29.42
N VAL A 542 5.09 3.14 29.58
CA VAL A 542 5.32 2.22 28.45
C VAL A 542 4.27 1.12 28.45
N LEU A 543 3.53 1.00 27.34
CA LEU A 543 2.44 0.04 27.11
C LEU A 543 2.78 -0.89 25.93
N ASN A 544 1.89 -1.81 25.58
CA ASN A 544 2.04 -2.73 24.44
C ASN A 544 3.43 -3.42 24.38
N GLN A 545 3.93 -3.86 25.54
CA GLN A 545 5.22 -4.55 25.68
C GLN A 545 6.44 -3.78 25.11
N GLY A 546 6.38 -2.45 25.07
CA GLY A 546 7.45 -1.61 24.51
C GLY A 546 7.14 -1.00 23.14
N MET A 547 6.02 -1.35 22.51
CA MET A 547 5.58 -0.76 21.23
C MET A 547 4.69 0.48 21.39
N GLU A 548 4.49 0.98 22.61
CA GLU A 548 3.68 2.17 22.88
C GLU A 548 4.24 2.97 24.06
N ILE A 549 4.33 4.29 23.90
CA ILE A 549 4.77 5.21 24.96
C ILE A 549 3.72 6.31 25.11
N VAL A 550 3.38 6.65 26.35
CA VAL A 550 2.53 7.78 26.71
C VAL A 550 3.33 8.73 27.61
N GLN A 551 3.26 10.04 27.34
CA GLN A 551 3.77 11.08 28.24
C GLN A 551 2.57 11.88 28.77
N THR A 552 2.55 12.10 30.08
CA THR A 552 1.36 12.60 30.81
C THR A 552 1.46 14.02 31.39
N MET A 553 2.65 14.64 31.40
CA MET A 553 2.91 15.89 32.13
C MET A 553 3.21 17.06 31.18
N ASN A 554 2.83 18.29 31.55
CA ASN A 554 3.40 19.46 30.90
C ASN A 554 4.82 19.68 31.48
N SER A 555 5.84 19.24 30.74
CA SER A 555 7.21 19.07 31.23
C SER A 555 8.25 19.93 30.51
N ASP A 556 9.39 20.10 31.17
CA ASP A 556 10.63 20.56 30.55
C ASP A 556 11.05 19.65 29.37
N PRO A 557 11.91 20.14 28.44
CA PRO A 557 12.27 19.38 27.24
C PRO A 557 13.01 18.10 27.61
N GLY A 558 12.53 16.96 27.12
CA GLY A 558 13.11 15.67 27.47
C GLY A 558 12.86 14.55 26.48
N LEU A 559 13.70 13.53 26.60
CA LEU A 559 13.75 12.35 25.75
C LEU A 559 13.48 11.08 26.56
N ALA A 560 12.82 10.11 25.95
CA ALA A 560 12.94 8.70 26.31
C ALA A 560 13.65 7.98 25.15
N VAL A 561 14.86 7.48 25.40
CA VAL A 561 15.78 6.93 24.39
C VAL A 561 15.96 5.44 24.64
N GLY A 562 15.57 4.59 23.69
CA GLY A 562 15.83 3.14 23.78
C GLY A 562 17.34 2.86 23.76
N TYR A 563 17.77 1.77 24.40
CA TYR A 563 19.21 1.44 24.46
C TYR A 563 19.77 0.90 23.13
N THR A 564 18.95 0.27 22.29
CA THR A 564 19.37 -0.26 20.98
C THR A 564 19.83 0.84 20.02
N ALA A 565 21.00 0.66 19.43
CA ALA A 565 21.60 1.54 18.42
C ALA A 565 21.61 0.89 17.02
N PHE A 566 21.60 1.70 15.96
CA PHE A 566 21.37 1.21 14.59
C PHE A 566 22.30 1.87 13.54
N ASN A 567 22.93 1.05 12.69
CA ASN A 567 23.73 1.48 11.52
C ASN A 567 22.87 1.99 10.35
N GLY A 568 21.59 1.62 10.33
CA GLY A 568 20.63 1.96 9.29
C GLY A 568 19.26 1.42 9.67
N VAL A 569 18.24 2.26 9.60
CA VAL A 569 16.94 1.96 10.22
C VAL A 569 15.77 2.59 9.46
N ASP A 570 14.68 1.86 9.38
CA ASP A 570 13.35 2.42 9.09
C ASP A 570 12.55 2.43 10.39
N PHE A 571 11.99 3.58 10.79
CA PHE A 571 11.30 3.76 12.07
C PHE A 571 9.93 4.43 11.87
N GLU A 572 8.87 3.76 12.29
CA GLU A 572 7.48 4.18 12.13
C GLU A 572 6.71 4.15 13.44
N GLY A 573 5.68 4.96 13.53
CA GLY A 573 4.86 5.09 14.74
C GLY A 573 3.66 6.00 14.51
N THR A 574 2.74 6.00 15.48
CA THR A 574 1.50 6.77 15.44
C THR A 574 1.55 7.84 16.52
N PHE A 575 1.59 9.10 16.08
CA PHE A 575 1.59 10.27 16.94
C PHE A 575 0.17 10.79 17.15
N HIS A 576 -0.24 10.96 18.41
CA HIS A 576 -1.54 11.48 18.79
C HIS A 576 -1.40 12.34 20.06
N VAL A 577 -2.09 13.47 20.15
CA VAL A 577 -2.19 14.28 21.37
C VAL A 577 -3.60 14.15 21.92
N ASN A 578 -3.78 13.43 23.03
CA ASN A 578 -5.09 13.03 23.54
C ASN A 578 -5.80 14.15 24.34
N THR A 579 -5.47 15.40 24.06
CA THR A 579 -6.06 16.58 24.70
C THR A 579 -6.33 17.71 23.70
N ALA A 580 -7.00 18.74 24.19
CA ALA A 580 -7.15 20.07 23.57
C ALA A 580 -6.61 21.16 24.54
N THR A 581 -5.60 20.79 25.33
CA THR A 581 -4.82 21.67 26.21
C THR A 581 -3.38 21.74 25.72
N ASP A 582 -2.82 22.95 25.85
CA ASP A 582 -1.57 23.39 25.23
C ASP A 582 -1.54 23.32 23.68
N ASP A 583 -0.51 23.91 23.07
CA ASP A 583 -0.32 23.97 21.62
C ASP A 583 1.12 23.63 21.18
N ASP A 584 1.82 22.83 22.00
CA ASP A 584 3.27 22.79 22.10
C ASP A 584 3.98 21.64 21.35
N TYR A 585 5.26 21.41 21.66
CA TYR A 585 6.15 20.58 20.87
C TYR A 585 6.15 19.10 21.30
N ALA A 586 5.88 18.23 20.33
CA ALA A 586 6.06 16.79 20.46
C ALA A 586 6.72 16.20 19.20
N GLY A 587 7.32 15.01 19.30
CA GLY A 587 8.09 14.45 18.21
C GLY A 587 8.84 13.15 18.53
N PHE A 588 9.85 12.83 17.74
CA PHE A 588 10.72 11.68 17.93
C PHE A 588 12.17 12.01 17.53
N ILE A 589 13.12 11.26 18.08
CA ILE A 589 14.54 11.36 17.76
C ILE A 589 15.02 10.12 17.02
N PHE A 590 16.13 10.28 16.31
CA PHE A 590 16.87 9.17 15.72
C PHE A 590 18.34 9.51 15.57
N GLY A 591 19.19 8.48 15.58
CA GLY A 591 20.63 8.67 15.57
C GLY A 591 21.09 9.49 16.77
N TYR A 592 20.56 9.19 17.95
CA TYR A 592 21.04 9.73 19.21
C TYR A 592 22.36 9.04 19.58
N GLN A 593 23.38 9.84 19.80
CA GLN A 593 24.69 9.40 20.29
C GLN A 593 24.79 9.84 21.75
N ASP A 594 24.78 11.16 21.91
CA ASP A 594 24.80 11.90 23.17
C ASP A 594 23.70 12.99 23.16
N SER A 595 23.46 13.63 24.30
CA SER A 595 22.45 14.69 24.51
C SER A 595 22.78 16.03 23.87
N ALA A 596 23.97 16.17 23.28
CA ALA A 596 24.31 17.22 22.33
C ALA A 596 24.15 16.77 20.86
N SER A 597 23.95 15.49 20.55
CA SER A 597 24.14 14.91 19.21
C SER A 597 23.04 13.92 18.82
N PHE A 598 21.94 14.45 18.28
CA PHE A 598 20.80 13.65 17.81
C PHE A 598 20.02 14.36 16.70
N TYR A 599 19.41 13.62 15.78
CA TYR A 599 18.41 14.20 14.89
C TYR A 599 17.05 14.19 15.59
N VAL A 600 16.28 15.27 15.43
CA VAL A 600 14.92 15.37 15.98
C VAL A 600 13.93 15.77 14.91
N VAL A 601 12.84 15.02 14.81
CA VAL A 601 11.60 15.42 14.16
C VAL A 601 10.68 15.96 15.26
N MET A 602 10.25 17.21 15.13
CA MET A 602 9.36 17.86 16.10
C MET A 602 8.26 18.65 15.41
N TRP A 603 7.08 18.71 16.03
CA TRP A 603 5.88 19.35 15.48
C TRP A 603 5.18 20.15 16.58
N LYS A 604 4.91 21.42 16.30
CA LYS A 604 4.11 22.32 17.16
C LYS A 604 2.78 22.68 16.51
N GLN A 605 1.72 22.89 17.30
CA GLN A 605 0.41 23.28 16.79
C GLN A 605 0.35 24.77 16.36
N MET A 606 0.82 25.70 17.20
CA MET A 606 0.70 27.16 16.96
C MET A 606 2.06 27.88 16.84
N GLU A 607 2.02 29.19 16.54
CA GLU A 607 3.19 30.07 16.56
C GLU A 607 3.38 30.70 17.95
N GLN A 608 4.56 30.55 18.56
CA GLN A 608 4.83 31.04 19.92
C GLN A 608 6.28 31.47 20.11
N THR A 609 6.47 32.63 20.74
CA THR A 609 7.78 33.04 21.29
C THR A 609 7.99 32.32 22.62
N TYR A 610 9.15 31.70 22.83
CA TYR A 610 9.44 31.08 24.13
C TYR A 610 9.43 32.13 25.25
N TRP A 611 8.85 31.80 26.39
CA TRP A 611 8.66 32.73 27.50
C TRP A 611 9.99 33.26 28.07
N GLN A 612 11.05 32.45 28.09
CA GLN A 612 12.38 32.91 28.45
C GLN A 612 13.11 33.54 27.25
N ALA A 613 13.39 34.84 27.35
CA ALA A 613 14.10 35.59 26.30
C ALA A 613 15.64 35.45 26.34
N ASN A 614 16.18 34.82 27.39
CA ASN A 614 17.58 34.43 27.52
C ASN A 614 17.75 32.94 27.15
N PRO A 615 18.92 32.53 26.63
CA PRO A 615 20.08 33.35 26.26
C PRO A 615 19.87 34.14 24.95
N PHE A 616 18.86 33.76 24.17
CA PHE A 616 18.35 34.52 23.03
C PHE A 616 16.85 34.29 22.85
N ARG A 617 16.16 35.21 22.17
CA ARG A 617 14.71 35.10 21.92
C ARG A 617 14.41 34.01 20.88
N ALA A 618 14.00 32.84 21.36
CA ALA A 618 13.47 31.77 20.51
C ALA A 618 12.05 32.06 20.03
N VAL A 619 11.76 31.73 18.77
CA VAL A 619 10.41 31.77 18.18
C VAL A 619 10.16 30.47 17.43
N ALA A 620 9.05 29.80 17.75
CA ALA A 620 8.57 28.61 17.09
C ALA A 620 7.47 28.96 16.10
N GLU A 621 7.58 28.44 14.88
CA GLU A 621 6.51 28.42 13.88
C GLU A 621 5.87 27.02 13.85
N PRO A 622 4.57 26.90 13.56
CA PRO A 622 3.89 25.61 13.56
C PRO A 622 4.26 24.76 12.34
N GLY A 623 3.98 23.46 12.43
CA GLY A 623 4.36 22.49 11.42
C GLY A 623 5.62 21.69 11.76
N ILE A 624 5.81 20.62 10.99
CA ILE A 624 6.85 19.62 11.21
C ILE A 624 8.21 20.21 10.85
N GLN A 625 9.19 20.01 11.72
CA GLN A 625 10.58 20.46 11.60
C GLN A 625 11.51 19.25 11.81
N LEU A 626 12.44 19.05 10.88
CA LEU A 626 13.55 18.11 11.03
C LEU A 626 14.82 18.92 11.33
N LYS A 627 15.44 18.66 12.48
CA LYS A 627 16.65 19.36 12.94
C LYS A 627 17.77 18.35 13.22
N ALA A 628 19.01 18.76 12.95
CA ALA A 628 20.19 18.11 13.51
C ALA A 628 20.65 18.91 14.72
N VAL A 629 20.80 18.25 15.87
CA VAL A 629 21.44 18.81 17.06
C VAL A 629 22.91 18.37 17.02
N LYS A 630 23.83 19.33 17.16
CA LYS A 630 25.25 19.09 17.47
C LYS A 630 25.71 20.25 18.34
N SER A 631 25.32 20.18 19.62
CA SER A 631 25.42 21.27 20.59
C SER A 631 26.84 21.42 21.11
N LYS A 632 27.34 22.66 21.13
CA LYS A 632 28.61 22.98 21.80
C LYS A 632 28.50 23.06 23.33
N THR A 633 27.29 23.08 23.88
CA THR A 633 27.05 23.31 25.32
C THR A 633 26.45 22.13 26.05
N GLY A 634 26.03 21.08 25.35
CA GLY A 634 25.12 20.09 25.91
C GLY A 634 23.74 20.68 26.26
N PRO A 635 23.00 20.01 27.15
CA PRO A 635 21.76 20.48 27.79
C PRO A 635 21.84 21.88 28.44
N GLY A 636 20.68 22.46 28.75
CA GLY A 636 20.54 23.77 29.38
C GLY A 636 20.02 24.87 28.44
N GLU A 637 19.97 26.11 28.93
CA GLU A 637 19.18 27.21 28.31
C GLU A 637 19.46 27.42 26.81
N TYR A 638 20.71 27.25 26.38
CA TYR A 638 21.14 27.44 24.99
C TYR A 638 20.53 26.38 24.06
N LEU A 639 20.58 25.11 24.45
CA LEU A 639 20.05 24.01 23.64
C LEU A 639 18.52 24.05 23.65
N ARG A 640 17.90 24.24 24.81
CA ARG A 640 16.46 24.48 24.98
C ARG A 640 15.92 25.55 24.02
N ASN A 641 16.49 26.75 24.05
CA ASN A 641 16.03 27.84 23.19
C ASN A 641 16.29 27.56 21.70
N SER A 642 17.33 26.77 21.37
CA SER A 642 17.64 26.33 20.00
C SER A 642 16.68 25.25 19.49
N LEU A 643 16.24 24.35 20.36
CA LEU A 643 15.22 23.33 20.08
C LEU A 643 13.86 23.99 19.85
N TRP A 644 13.48 24.97 20.68
CA TRP A 644 12.25 25.75 20.47
C TRP A 644 12.29 26.57 19.18
N HIS A 645 13.44 27.18 18.85
CA HIS A 645 13.51 28.10 17.72
C HIS A 645 13.36 27.38 16.37
N THR A 646 12.43 27.84 15.53
CA THR A 646 12.39 27.51 14.11
C THR A 646 13.47 28.27 13.35
N GLY A 647 14.65 27.65 13.21
CA GLY A 647 15.77 28.17 12.43
C GLY A 647 17.09 27.49 12.80
N ASP A 648 18.18 27.95 12.17
CA ASP A 648 19.53 27.58 12.57
C ASP A 648 19.97 28.39 13.79
N THR A 649 20.49 27.73 14.82
CA THR A 649 21.21 28.37 15.93
C THR A 649 22.66 27.88 15.94
N ALA A 650 23.60 28.81 15.78
CA ALA A 650 25.00 28.48 15.49
C ALA A 650 25.68 27.73 16.64
N ASN A 651 26.29 26.58 16.32
CA ASN A 651 26.93 25.64 17.27
C ASN A 651 25.93 25.04 18.28
N GLN A 652 24.67 24.88 17.89
CA GLN A 652 23.58 24.30 18.69
C GLN A 652 22.73 23.35 17.86
N VAL A 653 21.91 23.91 16.96
CA VAL A 653 20.86 23.19 16.22
C VAL A 653 20.77 23.74 14.79
N LYS A 654 20.61 22.85 13.81
CA LYS A 654 20.53 23.16 12.38
C LYS A 654 19.18 22.65 11.83
N LEU A 655 18.41 23.50 11.17
CA LEU A 655 17.12 23.14 10.57
C LEU A 655 17.35 22.53 9.19
N LEU A 656 17.29 21.19 9.09
CA LEU A 656 17.50 20.47 7.82
C LEU A 656 16.30 20.62 6.88
N TRP A 657 15.09 20.59 7.43
CA TRP A 657 13.85 20.72 6.67
C TRP A 657 12.71 21.25 7.56
N LYS A 658 11.75 21.96 6.95
CA LYS A 658 10.49 22.35 7.57
C LYS A 658 9.34 22.21 6.58
N ASP A 659 8.17 21.81 7.07
CA ASP A 659 6.95 21.70 6.29
C ASP A 659 6.57 23.05 5.64
N PRO A 660 6.62 23.18 4.30
CA PRO A 660 6.29 24.43 3.61
C PRO A 660 4.79 24.80 3.70
N ARG A 661 3.94 23.91 4.21
CA ARG A 661 2.52 24.18 4.48
C ARG A 661 2.33 24.98 5.77
N ASN A 662 3.26 24.89 6.73
CA ASN A 662 3.19 25.57 8.03
C ASN A 662 1.89 25.23 8.82
N VAL A 663 1.53 23.94 8.87
CA VAL A 663 0.29 23.43 9.49
C VAL A 663 0.63 22.63 10.74
N GLY A 664 0.11 23.05 11.89
CA GLY A 664 0.22 22.33 13.16
C GLY A 664 -0.52 20.99 13.20
N TRP A 665 -0.22 20.18 14.21
CA TRP A 665 -1.02 19.01 14.55
C TRP A 665 -2.39 19.43 15.09
N LYS A 666 -3.37 18.53 15.07
CA LYS A 666 -4.74 18.79 15.54
C LYS A 666 -5.02 17.99 16.81
N ASP A 667 -5.78 18.59 17.73
CA ASP A 667 -6.31 17.95 18.95
C ASP A 667 -6.91 16.58 18.62
N LYS A 668 -6.62 15.56 19.44
CA LYS A 668 -7.19 14.20 19.37
C LYS A 668 -7.21 13.61 17.95
N THR A 669 -6.17 13.90 17.15
CA THR A 669 -6.03 13.44 15.77
C THR A 669 -4.74 12.65 15.62
N SER A 670 -4.84 11.43 15.10
CA SER A 670 -3.69 10.56 14.90
C SER A 670 -2.99 10.76 13.57
N TYR A 671 -1.65 10.65 13.60
CA TYR A 671 -0.78 10.77 12.45
C TYR A 671 0.26 9.64 12.43
N ARG A 672 0.35 8.89 11.32
CA ARG A 672 1.42 7.89 11.15
C ARG A 672 2.67 8.55 10.57
N TRP A 673 3.82 8.38 11.19
CA TRP A 673 5.11 8.74 10.60
C TRP A 673 5.86 7.50 10.08
N PHE A 674 6.73 7.72 9.09
CA PHE A 674 7.68 6.75 8.56
C PHE A 674 9.00 7.47 8.29
N LEU A 675 9.99 7.28 9.16
CA LEU A 675 11.38 7.65 8.96
C LEU A 675 12.11 6.55 8.19
N GLN A 676 13.03 6.95 7.32
CA GLN A 676 14.04 6.10 6.72
C GLN A 676 15.40 6.79 6.85
N HIS A 677 16.35 6.14 7.52
CA HIS A 677 17.70 6.65 7.77
C HIS A 677 18.74 5.64 7.23
N ARG A 678 19.66 6.09 6.37
CA ARG A 678 20.85 5.34 5.92
C ARG A 678 22.09 6.22 6.12
N PRO A 679 22.63 6.30 7.36
CA PRO A 679 23.67 7.26 7.69
C PRO A 679 24.99 7.09 6.90
N GLN A 680 25.32 5.87 6.46
CA GLN A 680 26.46 5.59 5.56
C GLN A 680 26.51 6.47 4.29
N VAL A 681 25.35 6.96 3.84
CA VAL A 681 25.21 7.92 2.73
C VAL A 681 24.49 9.22 3.14
N GLY A 682 24.23 9.39 4.43
CA GLY A 682 23.47 10.50 5.01
C GLY A 682 22.01 10.60 4.57
N TYR A 683 21.42 9.52 4.05
CA TYR A 683 20.03 9.57 3.56
C TYR A 683 19.06 9.69 4.73
N ILE A 684 18.28 10.75 4.74
CA ILE A 684 17.16 10.93 5.67
C ILE A 684 15.89 11.21 4.85
N ARG A 685 14.81 10.49 5.15
CA ARG A 685 13.47 10.83 4.67
C ARG A 685 12.40 10.51 5.71
N ALA A 686 11.55 11.48 6.02
CA ALA A 686 10.37 11.28 6.86
C ALA A 686 9.08 11.57 6.07
N ARG A 687 8.08 10.71 6.23
CA ARG A 687 6.75 10.80 5.61
C ARG A 687 5.68 10.75 6.69
N PHE A 688 4.65 11.59 6.57
CA PHE A 688 3.59 11.75 7.58
C PHE A 688 2.22 11.66 6.93
N TYR A 689 1.30 10.94 7.58
CA TYR A 689 -0.02 10.61 7.05
C TYR A 689 -1.11 10.99 8.06
N GLU A 690 -2.18 11.62 7.59
CA GLU A 690 -3.41 11.85 8.37
C GLU A 690 -4.47 10.84 7.86
N GLY A 691 -4.72 9.79 8.66
CA GLY A 691 -5.38 8.58 8.14
C GLY A 691 -4.64 8.03 6.90
N PRO A 692 -5.33 7.79 5.77
CA PRO A 692 -4.70 7.30 4.54
C PRO A 692 -4.04 8.38 3.67
N GLU A 693 -4.16 9.67 3.98
CA GLU A 693 -3.63 10.75 3.14
C GLU A 693 -2.22 11.18 3.58
N LEU A 694 -1.24 11.07 2.68
CA LEU A 694 0.11 11.61 2.88
C LEU A 694 0.04 13.15 3.00
N VAL A 695 0.21 13.66 4.22
CA VAL A 695 0.14 15.09 4.52
C VAL A 695 1.48 15.79 4.32
N ALA A 696 2.60 15.14 4.66
CA ALA A 696 3.94 15.70 4.47
C ALA A 696 4.97 14.64 4.08
N ASP A 697 5.97 15.05 3.31
CA ASP A 697 7.13 14.26 2.90
C ASP A 697 8.33 15.21 2.87
N THR A 698 9.42 14.85 3.56
CA THR A 698 10.64 15.68 3.55
C THR A 698 11.29 15.74 2.16
N GLY A 699 10.97 14.79 1.28
CA GLY A 699 11.85 14.42 0.18
C GLY A 699 13.13 13.76 0.72
N VAL A 700 14.15 13.65 -0.14
CA VAL A 700 15.47 13.18 0.30
C VAL A 700 16.24 14.35 0.91
N VAL A 701 16.49 14.27 2.21
CA VAL A 701 17.46 15.09 2.94
C VAL A 701 18.79 14.33 2.96
N LEU A 702 19.90 15.05 2.84
CA LEU A 702 21.25 14.49 2.93
C LEU A 702 22.01 15.21 4.05
N ASP A 703 22.28 14.50 5.13
CA ASP A 703 23.08 14.98 6.27
C ASP A 703 23.85 13.81 6.91
N THR A 704 25.08 14.06 7.36
CA THR A 704 25.98 13.04 7.92
C THR A 704 26.61 13.52 9.24
N THR A 705 25.90 14.35 10.01
CA THR A 705 26.43 14.91 11.27
C THR A 705 26.51 13.87 12.38
N MET A 706 25.62 12.87 12.34
CA MET A 706 25.61 11.66 13.17
C MET A 706 25.39 10.45 12.24
N ARG A 707 26.17 9.38 12.40
CA ARG A 707 26.23 8.23 11.47
C ARG A 707 25.55 6.94 11.95
N GLY A 708 24.62 7.10 12.87
CA GLY A 708 23.80 6.01 13.41
C GLY A 708 23.45 6.38 14.84
N GLY A 709 23.24 5.38 15.68
CA GLY A 709 22.91 5.54 17.09
C GLY A 709 21.45 5.18 17.40
N ARG A 710 20.98 5.68 18.54
CA ARG A 710 19.77 5.22 19.23
C ARG A 710 18.50 5.92 18.74
N LEU A 711 17.34 5.34 19.07
CA LEU A 711 15.99 5.86 18.76
C LEU A 711 15.27 6.32 20.02
N GLY A 712 14.28 7.19 19.89
CA GLY A 712 13.46 7.62 21.04
C GLY A 712 12.33 8.58 20.69
N VAL A 713 11.60 9.00 21.73
CA VAL A 713 10.52 9.99 21.65
C VAL A 713 10.94 11.33 22.28
N PHE A 714 10.32 12.43 21.84
CA PHE A 714 10.67 13.80 22.26
C PHE A 714 9.41 14.57 22.70
N CYS A 715 9.47 15.21 23.87
CA CYS A 715 8.46 16.16 24.33
C CYS A 715 9.11 17.48 24.80
N PHE A 716 8.38 18.58 24.69
CA PHE A 716 8.74 19.87 25.27
C PHE A 716 7.46 20.70 25.47
N SER A 717 7.07 20.91 26.73
CA SER A 717 5.95 21.78 27.14
C SER A 717 4.55 21.31 26.65
N GLN A 718 4.40 20.02 26.32
CA GLN A 718 3.13 19.42 25.88
C GLN A 718 2.82 18.15 26.68
N GLU A 719 1.60 18.07 27.20
CA GLU A 719 1.06 16.94 27.97
C GLU A 719 0.21 15.99 27.11
N ASN A 720 -0.04 14.78 27.63
CA ASN A 720 -0.97 13.77 27.09
C ASN A 720 -0.65 13.36 25.63
N ILE A 721 0.63 13.12 25.36
CA ILE A 721 1.13 12.65 24.07
C ILE A 721 1.15 11.12 24.06
N ILE A 722 0.70 10.51 22.97
CA ILE A 722 0.76 9.07 22.71
C ILE A 722 1.62 8.83 21.46
N TRP A 723 2.63 7.98 21.60
CA TRP A 723 3.40 7.38 20.51
C TRP A 723 3.06 5.90 20.45
N SER A 724 2.02 5.59 19.69
CA SER A 724 1.41 4.25 19.59
C SER A 724 2.00 3.43 18.45
N ASN A 725 1.94 2.10 18.56
CA ASN A 725 2.23 1.16 17.49
C ASN A 725 3.62 1.41 16.87
N LEU A 726 4.60 1.71 17.72
CA LEU A 726 6.01 1.93 17.39
C LEU A 726 6.60 0.68 16.75
N ARG A 727 7.34 0.86 15.66
CA ARG A 727 8.13 -0.20 15.02
C ARG A 727 9.40 0.37 14.42
N TYR A 728 10.54 -0.18 14.78
CA TYR A 728 11.77 -0.04 14.00
C TYR A 728 12.04 -1.32 13.21
N ARG A 729 12.87 -1.21 12.17
CA ARG A 729 13.49 -2.34 11.46
C ARG A 729 14.91 -1.99 11.07
N CYS A 730 15.86 -2.88 11.34
CA CYS A 730 17.22 -2.74 10.83
C CYS A 730 17.19 -2.81 9.30
N ASN A 731 17.83 -1.85 8.66
CA ASN A 731 17.86 -1.75 7.21
C ASN A 731 19.11 -0.95 6.82
N GLY A 732 20.26 -1.61 6.76
CA GLY A 732 21.51 -1.04 6.24
C GLY A 732 21.54 -0.95 4.71
N GLU A 733 20.78 -1.82 4.02
CA GLU A 733 20.80 -1.91 2.56
C GLU A 733 20.39 -0.62 1.84
N GLN A 734 21.01 -0.43 0.67
CA GLN A 734 20.74 0.69 -0.22
C GLN A 734 19.37 0.55 -0.88
N ALA A 735 18.34 1.12 -0.25
CA ALA A 735 17.06 1.36 -0.90
C ALA A 735 17.31 2.03 -2.27
N PRO A 736 16.96 1.38 -3.39
CA PRO A 736 17.49 1.76 -4.70
C PRO A 736 17.06 3.17 -5.09
N LEU A 737 18.02 4.09 -5.06
CA LEU A 737 17.78 5.51 -5.32
C LEU A 737 17.07 5.67 -6.68
N PRO A 738 15.88 6.30 -6.73
CA PRO A 738 15.23 6.55 -8.01
C PRO A 738 16.16 7.41 -8.88
N PRO A 739 16.39 7.05 -10.16
CA PRO A 739 17.45 7.64 -10.95
C PRO A 739 17.25 9.15 -11.07
N ILE A 740 18.18 9.92 -10.49
CA ILE A 740 18.10 11.38 -10.41
C ILE A 740 18.22 11.94 -11.82
N SER A 741 17.07 12.26 -12.41
CA SER A 741 16.99 13.00 -13.67
C SER A 741 17.38 14.45 -13.42
N LEU A 742 18.68 14.73 -13.49
CA LEU A 742 19.21 16.09 -13.52
C LEU A 742 18.61 16.87 -14.73
N PRO A 743 18.33 18.17 -14.57
CA PRO A 743 17.66 19.00 -15.58
C PRO A 743 18.54 19.41 -16.78
#